data_AF-A0A9X1U9X5-F1
#
_entry.id   AF-A0A9X1U9X5-F1
#
_cell.length_a   1.000
_cell.length_b   1.000
_cell.length_c   1.000
_cell.angle_alpha   90.00
_cell.angle_beta   90.00
_cell.angle_gamma   90.00
#
_symmetry.space_group_name_H-M   'P 1'
#
loop_
_entity.id
_entity.type
_entity.pdbx_description
1 polymer ?
#
loop_
_entity_poly.entity_id
_entity_poly.type
_entity_poly.pdbx_seq_one_letter_code
_entity_poly.pdbx_strand_id
1 'polypeptide(L)'
;MDDSGEPPFFAFIAWGDNSIESGMGADFQIPKSGLLIDLYAEVQSGFFFDYPSAWYVNFGTREVPITARVLTIITAQSYLMLSAQGIEAGARVDFELKKQFGPAKVHLAAYVEVGGYISFERPQIGGYIAAGGIIDIDIWIVAVSLSLDAILSAEAPKPFLIYAELNLRVCVKILFAKVCKSFTVKLKWEKEKSVDRTAITPLPKGTNGIDRTDELVKGIHMLTNESFDLHYSENIPNANQIDKIIPLDTYIEFKVEKGLIPSSISDKIGGYTFPPEKHVDLIPPQKVIRGGREVRQVKHKYSIEDIEVKAWNGSNWVDYHPFEAVVPASERPNVSHLRIGYWQIKEKQYDTIRLLATTPFTYMEAGEPGWSIPEIYGITPSTLFCSEEIKTEDCSNVLNKTLGTKYYPPTQFVGHFINGAYYTLSNVSGYELVDGNIILVDNEYLEVTDDENVFNFEQSLSFNNYNQMVIILPEKSVEIKLRLTTKAQGATIKYYKSIINDLTSIVEYELVNEEYKTKTQLNNEVSYLNYDDAITKIIIQPDDPDVEAIISILEQIAELFEITYESGEGGITVSEPSNVELYNALLEQLAILKGVACSEKKDGKDPDCNPHPVICPLYQQLVQLFNNCFVPVETSEEVDENIDCFEQFNYILKQIAFYIETDEYVEEYENFVSILNQIESLVGHHEQIIRFLRLKTSAQFLLDIIKNFGDCDCLPTENNKCSTSLQQICWLTLENYEYNQTIPGSGAIEEEFQDMVEGVQSIVQPIWRPNTAYYVKYRLKDEVDNGESNPGIYDYYYSFKTVGPLGHYHKNPDVDYIKPNTKPDQYALTSLRSYIDYNRSYPNADGSLLRAKPIFYGNEQCEIKLFFIKPMTSHLLKGWNDYLGMSQLDGALHIAIKDPITDVIIPYPLPIDYNEETVPMPAEGDNWVDDDDPRIPVQIQVIINMIENGEIPCEIELGELIAPASQAFTVTLTNLKPRKLYTALLYNAFEVTNNNIVSEPIHEFVFQTSRYLNFESQVNSYLLNDGESLEVKQAVYDIEIAIDNIAIEKAYDIIVNPESQAGDPLENLYQHLFDRVIEGVFGITPLDPPETTEFNKITNINTGNIIAILIRNPEPFNNPKIPLELVQNMIQVTLTNGNVDNSYTVLHSNDYSQTIVINNTNNITASIMNFNFKYMKWNDMGGVEEEKVEVKNILINA
;
A
#
# COMPACT_ATOMS: atom_id res chain seq x y z
N MET A 1 52.21 13.67 19.14
CA MET A 1 51.33 12.59 19.62
C MET A 1 50.11 13.29 20.17
N ASP A 2 49.05 13.35 19.37
CA ASP A 2 47.69 13.46 19.91
C ASP A 2 46.82 12.60 19.00
N ASP A 3 46.39 11.51 19.61
CA ASP A 3 45.80 10.30 19.07
C ASP A 3 44.38 10.28 19.61
N SER A 4 43.41 10.62 18.78
CA SER A 4 41.99 10.35 19.04
C SER A 4 41.50 9.35 18.00
N GLY A 5 42.14 8.18 17.93
CA GLY A 5 41.57 6.93 18.44
C GLY A 5 40.14 6.50 18.07
N GLU A 6 39.41 7.19 17.21
CA GLU A 6 38.17 6.64 16.63
C GLU A 6 38.53 5.90 15.33
N PRO A 7 38.07 4.64 15.18
CA PRO A 7 38.31 3.90 13.96
C PRO A 7 37.69 4.68 12.79
N PRO A 8 38.34 4.74 11.60
CA PRO A 8 37.79 5.37 10.39
C PRO A 8 36.62 4.56 9.82
N PHE A 9 35.91 3.82 10.67
CA PHE A 9 34.86 2.86 10.36
C PHE A 9 33.67 3.14 11.28
N PHE A 10 32.48 3.23 10.70
CA PHE A 10 31.23 3.30 11.45
C PHE A 10 30.38 2.07 11.13
N ALA A 11 29.59 1.62 12.08
CA ALA A 11 28.57 0.62 11.85
C ALA A 11 27.41 0.85 12.82
N PHE A 12 26.19 0.67 12.34
CA PHE A 12 24.97 0.74 13.12
C PHE A 12 24.01 -0.36 12.71
N ILE A 13 23.18 -0.76 13.66
CA ILE A 13 21.96 -1.53 13.42
C ILE A 13 20.88 -0.78 14.20
N ALA A 14 19.87 -0.31 13.49
CA ALA A 14 18.66 0.26 14.04
C ALA A 14 17.58 -0.81 13.98
N TRP A 15 17.00 -1.12 15.13
CA TRP A 15 15.83 -1.99 15.23
C TRP A 15 14.65 -1.09 15.58
N GLY A 16 13.81 -0.81 14.59
CA GLY A 16 12.55 -0.10 14.77
C GLY A 16 11.40 -1.08 14.98
N ASP A 17 10.20 -0.54 15.24
CA ASP A 17 9.00 -1.35 15.40
C ASP A 17 8.67 -2.12 14.10
N ASN A 18 8.97 -1.52 12.95
CA ASN A 18 8.55 -2.00 11.63
C ASN A 18 9.73 -2.27 10.65
N SER A 19 10.98 -2.07 11.08
CA SER A 19 12.16 -2.31 10.24
C SER A 19 13.39 -2.75 11.02
N ILE A 20 14.24 -3.51 10.36
CA ILE A 20 15.64 -3.69 10.73
C ILE A 20 16.47 -3.02 9.66
N GLU A 21 17.16 -1.96 10.05
CA GLU A 21 18.07 -1.23 9.18
C GLU A 21 19.47 -1.35 9.73
N SER A 22 20.44 -1.52 8.84
CA SER A 22 21.84 -1.55 9.25
C SER A 22 22.70 -0.86 8.21
N GLY A 23 23.72 -0.17 8.69
CA GLY A 23 24.72 0.46 7.85
C GLY A 23 26.10 0.20 8.41
N MET A 24 27.09 0.10 7.53
CA MET A 24 28.49 0.11 7.89
C MET A 24 29.31 0.81 6.82
N GLY A 25 30.33 1.54 7.21
CA GLY A 25 31.14 2.29 6.28
C GLY A 25 32.51 2.65 6.82
N ALA A 26 33.30 3.27 5.96
CA ALA A 26 34.64 3.74 6.24
C ALA A 26 34.94 5.05 5.52
N ASP A 27 35.59 5.99 6.22
CA ASP A 27 36.16 7.22 5.66
C ASP A 27 37.66 7.30 6.03
N PHE A 28 38.52 7.06 5.04
CA PHE A 28 39.93 6.80 5.25
C PHE A 28 40.83 7.64 4.35
N GLN A 29 41.70 8.46 4.97
CA GLN A 29 42.58 9.41 4.28
C GLN A 29 44.06 9.23 4.63
N ILE A 30 44.94 9.18 3.62
CA ILE A 30 46.41 9.13 3.74
C ILE A 30 47.06 10.23 2.86
N PRO A 31 47.99 11.05 3.39
CA PRO A 31 48.04 11.47 4.80
C PRO A 31 46.70 12.12 5.21
N LYS A 32 46.52 12.67 6.41
CA LYS A 32 45.25 13.30 6.85
C LYS A 32 44.67 14.38 5.90
N SER A 33 45.41 14.81 4.88
CA SER A 33 44.96 15.71 3.83
C SER A 33 44.40 15.02 2.57
N GLY A 34 44.32 13.67 2.54
CA GLY A 34 43.82 12.89 1.39
C GLY A 34 44.69 12.93 0.13
N LEU A 35 45.92 13.48 0.22
CA LEU A 35 46.80 13.71 -0.94
C LEU A 35 47.28 12.43 -1.64
N LEU A 36 47.40 11.32 -0.91
CA LEU A 36 47.88 10.03 -1.45
C LEU A 36 46.71 9.08 -1.72
N ILE A 37 45.84 8.87 -0.73
CA ILE A 37 44.66 8.00 -0.79
C ILE A 37 43.54 8.69 0.00
N ASP A 38 42.34 8.71 -0.56
CA ASP A 38 41.13 9.19 0.07
C ASP A 38 39.98 8.23 -0.33
N LEU A 39 39.49 7.46 0.63
CA LEU A 39 38.56 6.35 0.44
C LEU A 39 37.32 6.56 1.29
N TYR A 40 36.15 6.60 0.66
CA TYR A 40 34.85 6.55 1.30
C TYR A 40 34.08 5.34 0.80
N ALA A 41 33.61 4.49 1.71
CA ALA A 41 32.79 3.33 1.38
C ALA A 41 31.67 3.16 2.39
N GLU A 42 30.46 2.85 1.92
CA GLU A 42 29.32 2.61 2.79
C GLU A 42 28.47 1.49 2.23
N VAL A 43 27.95 0.65 3.12
CA VAL A 43 26.99 -0.41 2.85
C VAL A 43 25.80 -0.18 3.74
N GLN A 44 24.60 -0.18 3.16
CA GLN A 44 23.34 -0.04 3.87
C GLN A 44 22.43 -1.21 3.51
N SER A 45 21.62 -1.67 4.45
CA SER A 45 20.57 -2.64 4.18
C SER A 45 19.36 -2.35 5.05
N GLY A 46 18.18 -2.58 4.49
CA GLY A 46 16.91 -2.47 5.18
C GLY A 46 16.08 -3.72 4.96
N PHE A 47 15.41 -4.17 6.00
CA PHE A 47 14.33 -5.16 5.94
C PHE A 47 13.12 -4.59 6.67
N PHE A 48 11.98 -4.52 6.00
CA PHE A 48 10.76 -3.91 6.52
C PHE A 48 9.75 -5.01 6.81
N PHE A 49 9.24 -5.09 8.03
CA PHE A 49 8.30 -6.13 8.45
C PHE A 49 6.95 -5.98 7.77
N ASP A 50 6.50 -4.73 7.63
CA ASP A 50 5.24 -4.35 6.97
C ASP A 50 5.30 -4.55 5.46
N TYR A 51 6.51 -4.56 4.90
CA TYR A 51 6.71 -4.74 3.47
C TYR A 51 7.93 -5.63 3.18
N PRO A 52 7.81 -6.96 3.40
CA PRO A 52 8.91 -7.90 3.28
C PRO A 52 9.56 -7.95 1.90
N SER A 53 8.85 -7.47 0.86
CA SER A 53 9.36 -7.34 -0.50
C SER A 53 10.17 -6.06 -0.77
N ALA A 54 10.20 -5.06 0.13
CA ALA A 54 11.03 -3.85 -0.03
C ALA A 54 12.43 -3.97 0.58
N TRP A 55 12.87 -5.19 0.87
CA TRP A 55 14.23 -5.38 1.36
C TRP A 55 15.25 -4.87 0.35
N TYR A 56 16.35 -4.31 0.84
CA TYR A 56 17.48 -3.91 0.01
C TYR A 56 18.83 -4.14 0.70
N VAL A 57 19.86 -4.28 -0.11
CA VAL A 57 21.27 -4.26 0.31
C VAL A 57 22.06 -3.45 -0.72
N ASN A 58 22.51 -2.27 -0.31
CA ASN A 58 23.22 -1.32 -1.15
C ASN A 58 24.68 -1.19 -0.70
N PHE A 59 25.62 -1.49 -1.59
CA PHE A 59 27.03 -1.17 -1.45
C PHE A 59 27.29 0.12 -2.21
N GLY A 60 27.15 1.27 -1.54
CA GLY A 60 26.97 2.57 -2.18
C GLY A 60 25.67 2.68 -2.99
N THR A 61 25.24 3.89 -3.29
CA THR A 61 24.12 4.16 -4.21
C THR A 61 24.59 4.92 -5.44
N ARG A 62 23.71 5.14 -6.41
CA ARG A 62 24.02 5.95 -7.59
C ARG A 62 24.29 7.41 -7.24
N GLU A 63 23.58 8.00 -6.27
CA GLU A 63 23.87 9.36 -5.78
C GLU A 63 25.11 9.41 -4.88
N VAL A 64 25.33 8.36 -4.07
CA VAL A 64 26.42 8.29 -3.08
C VAL A 64 27.23 7.01 -3.29
N PRO A 65 28.08 6.94 -4.34
CA PRO A 65 28.86 5.76 -4.63
C PRO A 65 30.07 5.61 -3.69
N ILE A 66 30.52 4.37 -3.53
CA ILE A 66 31.83 4.08 -2.92
C ILE A 66 32.90 4.77 -3.76
N THR A 67 33.72 5.63 -3.15
CA THR A 67 34.69 6.47 -3.85
C THR A 67 36.10 6.23 -3.32
N ALA A 68 37.06 6.05 -4.22
CA ALA A 68 38.48 5.90 -3.91
C ALA A 68 39.32 6.82 -4.81
N ARG A 69 39.96 7.82 -4.22
CA ARG A 69 40.84 8.76 -4.92
C ARG A 69 42.31 8.47 -4.60
N VAL A 70 43.14 8.37 -5.63
CA VAL A 70 44.56 8.04 -5.54
C VAL A 70 45.40 9.15 -6.19
N LEU A 71 46.37 9.67 -5.43
CA LEU A 71 47.33 10.69 -5.88
C LEU A 71 46.69 11.97 -6.44
N THR A 72 45.44 12.28 -6.09
CA THR A 72 44.61 13.39 -6.64
C THR A 72 44.37 13.35 -8.16
N ILE A 73 44.83 12.30 -8.85
CA ILE A 73 44.79 12.17 -10.31
C ILE A 73 43.92 11.03 -10.80
N ILE A 74 43.56 10.07 -9.93
CA ILE A 74 42.66 8.97 -10.25
C ILE A 74 41.52 8.97 -9.24
N THR A 75 40.28 8.95 -9.72
CA THR A 75 39.08 8.81 -8.88
C THR A 75 38.32 7.59 -9.37
N ALA A 76 38.21 6.55 -8.54
CA ALA A 76 37.38 5.39 -8.82
C ALA A 76 36.09 5.49 -7.99
N GLN A 77 34.96 5.21 -8.61
CA GLN A 77 33.65 5.18 -7.98
C GLN A 77 32.97 3.85 -8.32
N SER A 78 32.19 3.29 -7.40
CA SER A 78 31.39 2.11 -7.68
C SER A 78 30.17 2.03 -6.76
N TYR A 79 29.10 1.41 -7.25
CA TYR A 79 27.93 1.07 -6.45
C TYR A 79 27.34 -0.27 -6.88
N LEU A 80 26.65 -0.94 -5.97
CA LEU A 80 25.89 -2.16 -6.20
C LEU A 80 24.65 -2.14 -5.29
N MET A 81 23.48 -2.05 -5.90
CA MET A 81 22.19 -2.01 -5.22
C MET A 81 21.44 -3.32 -5.50
N LEU A 82 21.06 -4.03 -4.44
CA LEU A 82 20.31 -5.28 -4.48
C LEU A 82 18.93 -5.05 -3.88
N SER A 83 17.88 -5.48 -4.55
CA SER A 83 16.51 -5.44 -4.03
C SER A 83 15.69 -6.64 -4.53
N ALA A 84 14.42 -6.74 -4.11
CA ALA A 84 13.50 -7.74 -4.65
C ALA A 84 13.26 -7.61 -6.17
N GLN A 85 13.47 -6.42 -6.75
CA GLN A 85 13.22 -6.15 -8.17
C GLN A 85 14.40 -6.53 -9.07
N GLY A 86 15.61 -6.61 -8.51
CA GLY A 86 16.81 -6.93 -9.28
C GLY A 86 18.12 -6.43 -8.70
N ILE A 87 19.11 -6.32 -9.58
CA ILE A 87 20.47 -5.88 -9.27
C ILE A 87 20.81 -4.68 -10.15
N GLU A 88 21.11 -3.53 -9.55
CA GLU A 88 21.72 -2.38 -10.23
C GLU A 88 23.19 -2.24 -9.82
N ALA A 89 24.09 -2.06 -10.77
CA ALA A 89 25.51 -1.90 -10.46
C ALA A 89 26.17 -0.92 -11.42
N GLY A 90 27.16 -0.18 -10.92
CA GLY A 90 27.97 0.69 -11.76
C GLY A 90 29.37 0.93 -11.19
N ALA A 91 30.30 1.27 -12.06
CA ALA A 91 31.65 1.65 -11.69
C ALA A 91 32.19 2.70 -12.66
N ARG A 92 32.83 3.74 -12.14
CA ARG A 92 33.48 4.81 -12.89
C ARG A 92 34.92 4.94 -12.46
N VAL A 93 35.83 5.17 -13.39
CA VAL A 93 37.21 5.54 -13.12
C VAL A 93 37.53 6.78 -13.92
N ASP A 94 37.80 7.88 -13.23
CA ASP A 94 38.32 9.12 -13.80
C ASP A 94 39.83 9.20 -13.60
N PHE A 95 40.51 9.78 -14.57
CA PHE A 95 41.91 10.16 -14.56
C PHE A 95 42.01 11.64 -14.96
N GLU A 96 42.67 12.47 -14.17
CA GLU A 96 42.87 13.89 -14.47
C GLU A 96 44.27 14.34 -14.05
N LEU A 97 45.04 14.90 -14.99
CA LEU A 97 46.38 15.43 -14.78
C LEU A 97 46.47 16.82 -15.39
N LYS A 98 46.56 17.84 -14.54
CA LYS A 98 46.89 19.22 -14.91
C LYS A 98 48.32 19.52 -14.47
N LYS A 99 49.25 19.71 -15.41
CA LYS A 99 50.66 19.94 -15.07
C LYS A 99 51.37 20.86 -16.05
N GLN A 100 52.21 21.74 -15.50
CA GLN A 100 53.02 22.67 -16.26
C GLN A 100 54.48 22.17 -16.31
N PHE A 101 55.03 22.04 -17.51
CA PHE A 101 56.42 21.63 -17.79
C PHE A 101 57.12 22.72 -18.61
N GLY A 102 57.71 23.70 -17.93
CA GLY A 102 58.31 24.86 -18.61
C GLY A 102 57.24 25.68 -19.36
N PRO A 103 57.41 26.01 -20.66
CA PRO A 103 56.41 26.72 -21.45
C PRO A 103 55.23 25.83 -21.89
N ALA A 104 55.27 24.53 -21.58
CA ALA A 104 54.23 23.57 -21.92
C ALA A 104 53.17 23.45 -20.80
N LYS A 105 51.90 23.75 -21.07
CA LYS A 105 50.76 23.39 -20.20
C LYS A 105 50.14 22.11 -20.74
N VAL A 106 50.05 21.08 -19.91
CA VAL A 106 49.49 19.78 -20.27
C VAL A 106 48.29 19.50 -19.37
N HIS A 107 47.14 19.28 -19.99
CA HIS A 107 45.91 18.81 -19.35
C HIS A 107 45.48 17.50 -20.01
N LEU A 108 45.52 16.42 -19.24
CA LEU A 108 45.07 15.09 -19.64
C LEU A 108 43.89 14.73 -18.75
N ALA A 109 42.72 14.48 -19.33
CA ALA A 109 41.59 13.90 -18.63
C ALA A 109 41.14 12.63 -19.35
N ALA A 110 40.72 11.60 -18.64
CA ALA A 110 40.11 10.41 -19.20
C ALA A 110 39.14 9.80 -18.19
N TYR A 111 38.07 9.17 -18.65
CA TYR A 111 37.23 8.37 -17.79
C TYR A 111 36.74 7.11 -18.49
N VAL A 112 36.44 6.09 -17.70
CA VAL A 112 35.74 4.88 -18.12
C VAL A 112 34.66 4.61 -17.09
N GLU A 113 33.42 4.50 -17.52
CA GLU A 113 32.28 4.15 -16.70
C GLU A 113 31.55 2.95 -17.28
N VAL A 114 31.12 2.06 -16.41
CA VAL A 114 30.25 0.94 -16.74
C VAL A 114 29.06 0.99 -15.81
N GLY A 115 27.88 0.67 -16.31
CA GLY A 115 26.67 0.55 -15.50
C GLY A 115 25.75 -0.52 -16.07
N GLY A 116 24.94 -1.14 -15.23
CA GLY A 116 23.95 -2.10 -15.69
C GLY A 116 22.91 -2.49 -14.65
N TYR A 117 21.81 -3.05 -15.14
CA TYR A 117 20.66 -3.52 -14.38
C TYR A 117 20.27 -4.93 -14.83
N ILE A 118 19.98 -5.80 -13.88
CA ILE A 118 19.51 -7.18 -14.08
C ILE A 118 18.15 -7.33 -13.39
N SER A 119 17.10 -7.67 -14.12
CA SER A 119 15.81 -8.07 -13.53
C SER A 119 15.82 -9.54 -13.12
N PHE A 120 15.17 -9.84 -12.00
CA PHE A 120 14.91 -11.22 -11.57
C PHE A 120 13.67 -11.84 -12.21
N GLU A 121 12.77 -11.04 -12.81
CA GLU A 121 11.54 -11.53 -13.45
C GLU A 121 11.76 -12.12 -14.84
N ARG A 122 12.70 -11.53 -15.59
CA ARG A 122 13.29 -12.13 -16.79
C ARG A 122 14.79 -11.89 -16.78
N PRO A 123 15.64 -12.87 -17.16
CA PRO A 123 17.07 -12.67 -17.30
C PRO A 123 17.37 -11.75 -18.49
N GLN A 124 17.17 -10.46 -18.29
CA GLN A 124 17.39 -9.37 -19.23
C GLN A 124 18.39 -8.40 -18.60
N ILE A 125 19.42 -8.08 -19.38
CA ILE A 125 20.56 -7.28 -18.95
C ILE A 125 20.54 -6.01 -19.77
N GLY A 126 20.34 -4.89 -19.09
CA GLY A 126 20.60 -3.57 -19.64
C GLY A 126 21.94 -3.06 -19.14
N GLY A 127 22.85 -2.64 -20.01
CA GLY A 127 24.12 -2.09 -19.57
C GLY A 127 24.72 -1.06 -20.52
N TYR A 128 25.67 -0.28 -20.03
CA TYR A 128 26.44 0.66 -20.84
C TYR A 128 27.90 0.70 -20.39
N ILE A 129 28.76 1.11 -21.32
CA ILE A 129 30.17 1.45 -21.10
C ILE A 129 30.39 2.81 -21.74
N ALA A 130 30.68 3.84 -20.95
CA ALA A 130 31.04 5.16 -21.45
C ALA A 130 32.55 5.38 -21.23
N ALA A 131 33.26 5.87 -22.24
CA ALA A 131 34.66 6.24 -22.13
C ALA A 131 34.91 7.58 -22.82
N GLY A 132 35.58 8.49 -22.12
CA GLY A 132 35.92 9.81 -22.66
C GLY A 132 37.37 10.16 -22.34
N GLY A 133 37.98 11.03 -23.14
CA GLY A 133 39.34 11.47 -22.95
C GLY A 133 39.64 12.81 -23.62
N ILE A 134 40.37 13.68 -22.92
CA ILE A 134 40.82 14.99 -23.39
C ILE A 134 42.34 15.04 -23.22
N ILE A 135 43.04 15.43 -24.29
CA ILE A 135 44.48 15.68 -24.29
C ILE A 135 44.69 17.10 -24.82
N ASP A 136 44.97 18.04 -23.93
CA ASP A 136 45.32 19.41 -24.26
C ASP A 136 46.82 19.65 -23.97
N ILE A 137 47.57 20.05 -24.98
CA ILE A 137 49.01 20.35 -24.91
C ILE A 137 49.25 21.73 -25.53
N ASP A 138 49.53 22.71 -24.68
CA ASP A 138 49.85 24.09 -25.07
C ASP A 138 51.35 24.34 -24.96
N ILE A 139 52.07 24.54 -26.08
CA ILE A 139 53.51 24.84 -26.10
C ILE A 139 53.76 26.08 -26.97
N TRP A 140 54.02 27.25 -26.37
CA TRP A 140 54.48 28.53 -26.94
C TRP A 140 53.94 29.01 -28.33
N ILE A 141 54.05 28.20 -29.39
CA ILE A 141 53.63 28.46 -30.79
C ILE A 141 52.64 27.40 -31.34
N VAL A 142 52.45 26.25 -30.65
CA VAL A 142 51.61 25.12 -31.08
C VAL A 142 50.71 24.67 -29.91
N ALA A 143 49.40 24.68 -30.13
CA ALA A 143 48.38 24.14 -29.23
C ALA A 143 47.76 22.91 -29.92
N VAL A 144 47.83 21.75 -29.27
CA VAL A 144 47.20 20.50 -29.73
C VAL A 144 46.14 20.08 -28.73
N SER A 145 44.89 20.00 -29.18
CA SER A 145 43.77 19.47 -28.40
C SER A 145 43.20 18.26 -29.12
N LEU A 146 43.13 17.14 -28.43
CA LEU A 146 42.55 15.88 -28.89
C LEU A 146 41.49 15.43 -27.90
N SER A 147 40.22 15.46 -28.30
CA SER A 147 39.12 14.88 -27.52
C SER A 147 38.62 13.59 -28.19
N LEU A 148 38.43 12.56 -27.38
CA LEU A 148 37.91 11.24 -27.74
C LEU A 148 36.70 10.97 -26.87
N ASP A 149 35.52 10.82 -27.47
CA ASP A 149 34.30 10.49 -26.74
C ASP A 149 33.65 9.25 -27.36
N ALA A 150 33.37 8.22 -26.54
CA ALA A 150 32.73 6.97 -26.94
C ALA A 150 31.71 6.51 -25.89
N ILE A 151 30.46 6.35 -26.29
CA ILE A 151 29.42 5.70 -25.46
C ILE A 151 29.02 4.41 -26.15
N LEU A 152 29.16 3.30 -25.44
CA LEU A 152 28.69 1.98 -25.83
C LEU A 152 27.48 1.63 -24.98
N SER A 153 26.33 1.35 -25.59
CA SER A 153 25.19 0.74 -24.90
C SER A 153 25.04 -0.70 -25.35
N ALA A 154 24.69 -1.59 -24.42
CA ALA A 154 24.45 -3.01 -24.67
C ALA A 154 23.11 -3.45 -24.07
N GLU A 155 22.25 -4.00 -24.92
CA GLU A 155 20.97 -4.63 -24.54
C GLU A 155 21.06 -6.13 -24.86
N ALA A 156 20.65 -7.01 -23.94
CA ALA A 156 20.60 -8.47 -24.15
C ALA A 156 19.52 -9.12 -23.25
N PRO A 157 18.90 -10.27 -23.61
CA PRO A 157 19.15 -11.11 -24.79
C PRO A 157 18.26 -10.83 -26.02
N LYS A 158 17.11 -10.16 -25.83
CA LYS A 158 16.19 -9.76 -26.91
C LYS A 158 15.66 -8.35 -26.63
N PRO A 159 16.11 -7.33 -27.34
CA PRO A 159 17.04 -7.35 -28.48
C PRO A 159 18.51 -7.56 -28.07
N PHE A 160 19.36 -7.96 -29.02
CA PHE A 160 20.83 -7.90 -28.87
C PHE A 160 21.36 -6.75 -29.71
N LEU A 161 21.58 -5.60 -29.07
CA LEU A 161 22.04 -4.36 -29.70
C LEU A 161 23.28 -3.84 -28.99
N ILE A 162 24.38 -3.69 -29.73
CA ILE A 162 25.56 -2.93 -29.31
C ILE A 162 25.67 -1.71 -30.20
N TYR A 163 25.52 -0.52 -29.62
CA TYR A 163 25.60 0.76 -30.32
C TYR A 163 26.76 1.58 -29.76
N ALA A 164 27.62 2.10 -30.64
CA ALA A 164 28.70 3.00 -30.30
C ALA A 164 28.75 4.21 -31.23
N GLU A 165 28.96 5.39 -30.66
CA GLU A 165 29.20 6.63 -31.38
C GLU A 165 30.53 7.22 -30.93
N LEU A 166 31.44 7.41 -31.87
CA LEU A 166 32.80 7.89 -31.62
C LEU A 166 33.00 9.26 -32.26
N ASN A 167 33.18 10.28 -31.44
CA ASN A 167 33.48 11.65 -31.88
C ASN A 167 34.97 11.95 -31.62
N LEU A 168 35.74 12.22 -32.67
CA LEU A 168 37.17 12.52 -32.60
C LEU A 168 37.43 13.94 -33.12
N ARG A 169 37.97 14.84 -32.29
CA ARG A 169 38.36 16.20 -32.69
C ARG A 169 39.87 16.39 -32.54
N VAL A 170 40.55 16.80 -33.61
CA VAL A 170 42.00 17.02 -33.64
C VAL A 170 42.29 18.47 -34.04
N CYS A 171 42.90 19.26 -33.15
CA CYS A 171 43.28 20.65 -33.41
C CYS A 171 44.81 20.83 -33.42
N VAL A 172 45.37 21.57 -34.38
CA VAL A 172 46.81 21.87 -34.50
C VAL A 172 47.02 23.35 -34.86
N LYS A 173 47.76 24.10 -34.04
CA LYS A 173 48.15 25.50 -34.31
C LYS A 173 49.54 25.57 -34.95
N ILE A 174 49.67 26.16 -36.14
CA ILE A 174 50.97 26.36 -36.83
C ILE A 174 51.16 27.84 -37.11
N LEU A 175 52.13 28.45 -36.39
CA LEU A 175 52.71 29.81 -36.55
C LEU A 175 51.72 31.00 -36.58
N PHE A 176 50.62 30.95 -37.33
CA PHE A 176 49.55 31.96 -37.36
C PHE A 176 48.12 31.42 -37.69
N ALA A 177 47.92 30.09 -37.86
CA ALA A 177 46.61 29.49 -38.14
C ALA A 177 46.35 28.18 -37.34
N LYS A 178 45.15 28.00 -36.78
CA LYS A 178 44.68 26.82 -36.03
C LYS A 178 43.75 25.96 -36.90
N VAL A 179 44.21 24.76 -37.28
CA VAL A 179 43.46 23.81 -38.10
C VAL A 179 42.84 22.75 -37.19
N CYS A 180 41.51 22.59 -37.20
CA CYS A 180 40.81 21.51 -36.49
C CYS A 180 40.08 20.58 -37.48
N LYS A 181 40.10 19.27 -37.24
CA LYS A 181 39.26 18.29 -37.95
C LYS A 181 38.47 17.43 -36.96
N SER A 182 37.18 17.28 -37.21
CA SER A 182 36.27 16.42 -36.44
C SER A 182 35.81 15.24 -37.30
N PHE A 183 35.71 14.05 -36.72
CA PHE A 183 35.22 12.85 -37.37
C PHE A 183 34.23 12.13 -36.45
N THR A 184 33.09 11.71 -36.98
CA THR A 184 32.10 10.89 -36.27
C THR A 184 32.06 9.50 -36.90
N VAL A 185 32.31 8.45 -36.11
CA VAL A 185 32.21 7.05 -36.54
C VAL A 185 31.10 6.39 -35.75
N LYS A 186 30.03 5.96 -36.43
CA LYS A 186 28.91 5.21 -35.85
C LYS A 186 29.15 3.72 -36.06
N LEU A 187 29.22 2.96 -34.96
CA LEU A 187 29.42 1.51 -34.96
C LEU A 187 28.15 0.85 -34.41
N LYS A 188 27.46 0.10 -35.26
CA LYS A 188 26.18 -0.55 -34.93
C LYS A 188 26.30 -2.04 -35.20
N TRP A 189 26.12 -2.87 -34.17
CA TRP A 189 26.09 -4.33 -34.29
C TRP A 189 24.77 -4.89 -33.74
N GLU A 190 24.03 -5.60 -34.60
CA GLU A 190 22.72 -6.16 -34.30
C GLU A 190 22.75 -7.67 -34.55
N LYS A 191 22.28 -8.48 -33.58
CA LYS A 191 22.07 -9.92 -33.76
C LYS A 191 20.58 -10.29 -33.79
N GLU A 192 19.73 -9.58 -33.04
CA GLU A 192 18.28 -9.79 -32.98
C GLU A 192 17.58 -8.45 -32.70
N LYS A 193 16.57 -8.08 -33.51
CA LYS A 193 15.96 -6.74 -33.50
C LYS A 193 14.65 -6.64 -32.71
N SER A 194 13.95 -7.76 -32.55
CA SER A 194 12.62 -7.79 -31.92
C SER A 194 12.71 -7.63 -30.41
N VAL A 195 11.91 -6.70 -29.88
CA VAL A 195 11.62 -6.58 -28.45
C VAL A 195 10.60 -7.65 -28.08
N ASP A 196 10.83 -8.37 -26.99
CA ASP A 196 9.88 -9.40 -26.54
C ASP A 196 8.70 -8.76 -25.82
N ARG A 197 7.62 -8.49 -26.57
CA ARG A 197 6.32 -8.01 -26.06
C ARG A 197 5.34 -9.15 -25.80
N THR A 198 5.83 -10.37 -25.58
CA THR A 198 4.94 -11.52 -25.32
C THR A 198 4.26 -11.33 -23.98
N ALA A 199 2.93 -11.25 -24.00
CA ALA A 199 2.11 -11.11 -22.82
C ALA A 199 2.38 -12.22 -21.78
N ILE A 200 2.36 -11.84 -20.52
CA ILE A 200 2.62 -12.66 -19.34
C ILE A 200 1.28 -13.01 -18.72
N THR A 201 1.11 -14.30 -18.45
CA THR A 201 -0.09 -14.84 -17.81
C THR A 201 0.00 -14.62 -16.30
N PRO A 202 -0.89 -13.84 -15.65
CA PRO A 202 -0.81 -13.57 -14.20
C PRO A 202 -0.97 -14.82 -13.34
N LEU A 203 -1.73 -15.79 -13.86
CA LEU A 203 -1.79 -17.16 -13.36
C LEU A 203 -1.00 -18.08 -14.31
N PRO A 204 0.18 -18.60 -13.92
CA PRO A 204 1.04 -19.39 -14.80
C PRO A 204 0.33 -20.61 -15.38
N LYS A 205 0.30 -20.69 -16.72
CA LYS A 205 -0.36 -21.74 -17.49
C LYS A 205 0.58 -22.33 -18.56
N GLY A 206 1.66 -22.94 -18.12
CA GLY A 206 2.58 -23.74 -18.95
C GLY A 206 3.44 -22.98 -19.97
N THR A 207 3.30 -21.65 -20.10
CA THR A 207 3.95 -20.85 -21.17
C THR A 207 5.48 -20.90 -21.14
N ASN A 208 6.08 -21.20 -19.98
CA ASN A 208 7.52 -21.39 -19.77
C ASN A 208 7.84 -22.75 -19.10
N GLY A 209 6.94 -23.74 -19.19
CA GLY A 209 7.09 -25.04 -18.53
C GLY A 209 6.67 -25.08 -17.05
N ILE A 210 6.11 -23.98 -16.53
CA ILE A 210 5.52 -23.88 -15.19
C ILE A 210 4.01 -23.71 -15.36
N ASP A 211 3.24 -24.65 -14.82
CA ASP A 211 1.78 -24.61 -14.79
C ASP A 211 1.33 -24.71 -13.33
N ARG A 212 0.62 -23.69 -12.85
CA ARG A 212 0.15 -23.58 -11.46
C ARG A 212 -1.35 -23.41 -11.39
N THR A 213 -2.09 -23.64 -12.48
CA THR A 213 -3.56 -23.50 -12.50
C THR A 213 -4.24 -24.40 -11.48
N ASP A 214 -3.69 -25.59 -11.22
CA ASP A 214 -4.25 -26.53 -10.23
C ASP A 214 -3.81 -26.22 -8.80
N GLU A 215 -2.63 -25.62 -8.60
CA GLU A 215 -2.06 -25.37 -7.27
C GLU A 215 -2.67 -24.12 -6.63
N LEU A 216 -2.81 -23.05 -7.40
CA LEU A 216 -3.18 -21.72 -6.90
C LEU A 216 -4.70 -21.48 -6.82
N VAL A 217 -5.51 -22.43 -7.30
CA VAL A 217 -6.97 -22.32 -7.22
C VAL A 217 -7.55 -23.57 -6.60
N LYS A 218 -8.13 -23.43 -5.40
CA LYS A 218 -8.57 -24.54 -4.55
C LYS A 218 -9.90 -24.24 -3.88
N GLY A 219 -10.64 -25.31 -3.56
CA GLY A 219 -11.70 -25.25 -2.56
C GLY A 219 -11.10 -25.31 -1.15
N ILE A 220 -11.50 -24.44 -0.22
CA ILE A 220 -11.07 -24.48 1.18
C ILE A 220 -12.28 -24.65 2.09
N HIS A 221 -12.32 -25.73 2.87
CA HIS A 221 -13.48 -26.04 3.71
C HIS A 221 -13.62 -25.08 4.91
N MET A 222 -14.81 -24.52 5.11
CA MET A 222 -15.08 -23.44 6.07
C MET A 222 -14.88 -23.83 7.55
N LEU A 223 -14.97 -25.13 7.88
CA LEU A 223 -14.78 -25.63 9.25
C LEU A 223 -13.39 -26.21 9.51
N THR A 224 -12.82 -26.93 8.53
CA THR A 224 -11.63 -27.78 8.73
C THR A 224 -10.38 -27.22 8.06
N ASN A 225 -10.54 -26.24 7.16
CA ASN A 225 -9.49 -25.70 6.29
C ASN A 225 -8.83 -26.75 5.39
N GLU A 226 -9.49 -27.90 5.18
CA GLU A 226 -9.04 -28.91 4.23
C GLU A 226 -9.18 -28.36 2.79
N SER A 227 -8.17 -28.62 1.96
CA SER A 227 -8.15 -28.17 0.56
C SER A 227 -8.73 -29.23 -0.38
N PHE A 228 -9.56 -28.79 -1.32
CA PHE A 228 -10.24 -29.60 -2.32
C PHE A 228 -9.81 -29.16 -3.72
N ASP A 229 -9.50 -30.13 -4.58
CA ASP A 229 -9.15 -29.85 -5.97
C ASP A 229 -10.38 -29.49 -6.79
N LEU A 230 -10.22 -28.53 -7.69
CA LEU A 230 -11.22 -28.17 -8.71
C LEU A 230 -10.75 -28.67 -10.07
N HIS A 231 -11.68 -28.81 -11.03
CA HIS A 231 -11.32 -29.17 -12.39
C HIS A 231 -11.06 -27.90 -13.21
N TYR A 232 -9.79 -27.66 -13.57
CA TYR A 232 -9.39 -26.60 -14.48
C TYR A 232 -9.67 -26.97 -15.95
N SER A 233 -10.16 -26.00 -16.73
CA SER A 233 -10.35 -26.13 -18.17
C SER A 233 -10.17 -24.79 -18.90
N GLU A 234 -9.82 -24.84 -20.19
CA GLU A 234 -9.62 -23.64 -21.03
C GLU A 234 -10.93 -23.11 -21.64
N ASN A 235 -11.98 -23.91 -21.60
CA ASN A 235 -13.27 -23.59 -22.22
C ASN A 235 -14.38 -23.82 -21.19
N ILE A 236 -15.57 -23.28 -21.47
CA ILE A 236 -16.76 -23.55 -20.67
C ILE A 236 -16.93 -25.07 -20.53
N PRO A 237 -16.98 -25.59 -19.28
CA PRO A 237 -17.06 -27.02 -19.04
C PRO A 237 -18.42 -27.58 -19.42
N ASN A 238 -18.45 -28.85 -19.82
CA ASN A 238 -19.69 -29.60 -19.99
C ASN A 238 -20.17 -30.06 -18.61
N ALA A 239 -21.34 -29.57 -18.18
CA ALA A 239 -21.89 -29.88 -16.85
C ALA A 239 -21.96 -31.39 -16.54
N ASN A 240 -22.21 -32.23 -17.55
CA ASN A 240 -22.32 -33.68 -17.38
C ASN A 240 -20.97 -34.39 -17.19
N GLN A 241 -19.85 -33.70 -17.43
CA GLN A 241 -18.49 -34.24 -17.33
C GLN A 241 -17.77 -33.80 -16.05
N ILE A 242 -18.42 -32.97 -15.21
CA ILE A 242 -17.84 -32.51 -13.95
C ILE A 242 -17.88 -33.66 -12.93
N ASP A 243 -16.71 -34.08 -12.50
CA ASP A 243 -16.51 -35.20 -11.57
C ASP A 243 -15.98 -34.77 -10.20
N LYS A 244 -15.29 -33.61 -10.11
CA LYS A 244 -14.82 -33.04 -8.85
C LYS A 244 -15.97 -32.63 -7.93
N ILE A 245 -16.10 -33.34 -6.81
CA ILE A 245 -17.10 -33.09 -5.77
C ILE A 245 -16.44 -32.38 -4.60
N ILE A 246 -17.04 -31.27 -4.17
CA ILE A 246 -16.63 -30.56 -2.95
C ILE A 246 -17.80 -30.45 -1.95
N PRO A 247 -17.53 -30.32 -0.64
CA PRO A 247 -18.56 -30.00 0.34
C PRO A 247 -19.26 -28.66 0.06
N LEU A 248 -20.49 -28.50 0.55
CA LEU A 248 -21.30 -27.31 0.30
C LEU A 248 -20.69 -26.04 0.92
N ASP A 249 -20.05 -26.19 2.07
CA ASP A 249 -19.39 -25.16 2.87
C ASP A 249 -17.89 -25.06 2.54
N THR A 250 -17.62 -24.83 1.25
CA THR A 250 -16.26 -24.71 0.72
C THR A 250 -16.09 -23.36 0.06
N TYR A 251 -15.18 -22.54 0.57
CA TYR A 251 -14.73 -21.34 -0.13
C TYR A 251 -14.04 -21.72 -1.44
N ILE A 252 -14.19 -20.92 -2.50
CA ILE A 252 -13.35 -21.06 -3.70
C ILE A 252 -12.29 -19.97 -3.64
N GLU A 253 -11.05 -20.36 -3.40
CA GLU A 253 -9.91 -19.47 -3.35
C GLU A 253 -9.20 -19.46 -4.71
N PHE A 254 -9.09 -18.27 -5.29
CA PHE A 254 -8.37 -17.99 -6.52
C PHE A 254 -7.18 -17.12 -6.21
N LYS A 255 -5.98 -17.65 -6.42
CA LYS A 255 -4.73 -16.92 -6.20
C LYS A 255 -3.94 -16.77 -7.51
N VAL A 256 -3.29 -15.62 -7.66
CA VAL A 256 -2.36 -15.33 -8.75
C VAL A 256 -0.97 -14.95 -8.21
N GLU A 257 0.04 -14.91 -9.07
CA GLU A 257 1.41 -14.52 -8.67
C GLU A 257 1.64 -13.00 -8.72
N LYS A 258 0.79 -12.29 -9.47
CA LYS A 258 0.92 -10.85 -9.75
C LYS A 258 -0.23 -10.08 -9.11
N GLY A 259 0.01 -8.85 -8.66
CA GLY A 259 -1.07 -7.97 -8.23
C GLY A 259 -1.99 -7.66 -9.41
N LEU A 260 -3.28 -7.48 -9.15
CA LEU A 260 -4.27 -7.19 -10.18
C LEU A 260 -4.94 -5.85 -9.90
N ILE A 261 -5.24 -5.09 -10.94
CA ILE A 261 -6.19 -3.97 -10.84
C ILE A 261 -7.60 -4.55 -10.67
N PRO A 262 -8.31 -4.27 -9.55
CA PRO A 262 -9.58 -4.93 -9.22
C PRO A 262 -10.83 -4.17 -9.70
N SER A 263 -10.67 -2.97 -10.27
CA SER A 263 -11.76 -2.02 -10.53
C SER A 263 -12.94 -2.62 -11.31
N SER A 264 -12.68 -3.46 -12.31
CA SER A 264 -13.70 -4.01 -13.22
C SER A 264 -14.62 -5.05 -12.57
N ILE A 265 -14.28 -5.55 -11.38
CA ILE A 265 -15.07 -6.56 -10.65
C ILE A 265 -15.52 -6.08 -9.27
N SER A 266 -15.29 -4.81 -8.95
CA SER A 266 -15.57 -4.22 -7.65
C SER A 266 -17.06 -4.24 -7.27
N ASP A 267 -17.95 -4.39 -8.26
CA ASP A 267 -19.39 -4.60 -8.08
C ASP A 267 -19.74 -6.02 -7.62
N LYS A 268 -18.86 -7.00 -7.84
CA LYS A 268 -19.07 -8.42 -7.51
C LYS A 268 -18.22 -8.89 -6.34
N ILE A 269 -17.00 -8.38 -6.22
CA ILE A 269 -16.02 -8.77 -5.20
C ILE A 269 -15.66 -7.56 -4.35
N GLY A 270 -15.86 -7.68 -3.04
CA GLY A 270 -15.49 -6.64 -2.07
C GLY A 270 -14.03 -6.73 -1.63
N GLY A 271 -13.62 -5.78 -0.79
CA GLY A 271 -12.27 -5.61 -0.27
C GLY A 271 -11.43 -4.59 -1.06
N TYR A 272 -12.00 -3.83 -2.01
CA TYR A 272 -11.26 -2.85 -2.80
C TYR A 272 -11.27 -1.47 -2.15
N THR A 273 -10.42 -1.31 -1.14
CA THR A 273 -10.40 -0.10 -0.28
C THR A 273 -9.16 0.77 -0.46
N PHE A 274 -8.15 0.29 -1.18
CA PHE A 274 -6.89 1.00 -1.44
C PHE A 274 -6.38 0.74 -2.87
N PRO A 275 -5.49 1.58 -3.43
CA PRO A 275 -4.95 1.38 -4.77
C PRO A 275 -4.08 0.11 -4.89
N PRO A 276 -4.21 -0.70 -5.95
CA PRO A 276 -3.46 -1.92 -6.16
C PRO A 276 -1.94 -1.67 -6.28
N GLU A 277 -1.12 -2.37 -5.51
CA GLU A 277 0.32 -2.46 -5.73
C GLU A 277 0.71 -3.72 -6.52
N LYS A 278 1.96 -3.73 -7.05
CA LYS A 278 2.57 -4.89 -7.75
C LYS A 278 1.76 -5.43 -8.94
N HIS A 279 0.96 -4.57 -9.56
CA HIS A 279 0.18 -4.87 -10.75
C HIS A 279 0.86 -4.45 -12.07
N VAL A 280 2.06 -3.87 -11.97
CA VAL A 280 2.90 -3.47 -13.10
C VAL A 280 4.25 -4.15 -13.01
N ASP A 281 4.68 -4.81 -14.08
CA ASP A 281 6.06 -5.26 -14.26
C ASP A 281 6.75 -4.41 -15.34
N LEU A 282 7.94 -3.91 -15.02
CA LEU A 282 8.79 -3.18 -15.96
C LEU A 282 9.97 -4.07 -16.38
N ILE A 283 9.94 -4.58 -17.61
CA ILE A 283 11.00 -5.43 -18.15
C ILE A 283 12.17 -4.54 -18.62
N PRO A 284 13.37 -4.65 -18.01
CA PRO A 284 14.50 -3.73 -18.27
C PRO A 284 15.04 -3.73 -19.70
N PRO A 285 15.91 -2.78 -20.09
CA PRO A 285 16.61 -1.75 -19.29
C PRO A 285 15.75 -0.62 -18.72
N GLN A 286 16.27 0.13 -17.73
CA GLN A 286 15.69 1.43 -17.34
C GLN A 286 15.44 2.28 -18.59
N LYS A 287 14.24 2.84 -18.71
CA LYS A 287 13.79 3.58 -19.90
C LYS A 287 14.79 4.64 -20.36
N VAL A 288 15.45 5.33 -19.43
CA VAL A 288 16.44 6.35 -19.73
C VAL A 288 17.79 5.94 -19.15
N ILE A 289 18.75 5.60 -20.03
CA ILE A 289 20.13 5.30 -19.62
C ILE A 289 20.96 6.59 -19.53
N ARG A 290 22.22 6.46 -19.06
CA ARG A 290 23.13 7.59 -18.89
C ARG A 290 23.18 8.46 -20.15
N GLY A 291 22.94 9.75 -19.92
CA GLY A 291 22.93 10.77 -20.96
C GLY A 291 21.56 11.06 -21.57
N GLY A 292 20.47 10.69 -20.87
CA GLY A 292 19.08 10.99 -21.27
C GLY A 292 18.62 10.24 -22.52
N ARG A 293 19.35 9.19 -22.92
CA ARG A 293 18.97 8.36 -24.06
C ARG A 293 17.85 7.41 -23.65
N GLU A 294 16.69 7.57 -24.27
CA GLU A 294 15.61 6.59 -24.17
C GLU A 294 16.04 5.26 -24.83
N VAL A 295 15.85 4.16 -24.11
CA VAL A 295 16.01 2.78 -24.57
C VAL A 295 14.67 2.04 -24.47
N ARG A 296 14.58 0.89 -25.13
CA ARG A 296 13.33 0.12 -25.21
C ARG A 296 13.08 -0.62 -23.90
N GLN A 297 12.04 -0.23 -23.17
CA GLN A 297 11.53 -0.91 -21.98
C GLN A 297 10.14 -1.45 -22.30
N VAL A 298 9.81 -2.66 -21.83
CA VAL A 298 8.46 -3.22 -21.98
C VAL A 298 7.74 -3.11 -20.65
N LYS A 299 6.52 -2.56 -20.65
CA LYS A 299 5.64 -2.50 -19.47
C LYS A 299 4.54 -3.54 -19.60
N HIS A 300 4.30 -4.31 -18.55
CA HIS A 300 3.15 -5.20 -18.40
C HIS A 300 2.26 -4.67 -17.29
N LYS A 301 0.96 -4.58 -17.53
CA LYS A 301 -0.03 -4.09 -16.55
C LYS A 301 -1.14 -5.13 -16.42
N TYR A 302 -1.31 -5.67 -15.22
CA TYR A 302 -2.20 -6.80 -14.95
C TYR A 302 -3.52 -6.34 -14.33
N SER A 303 -4.61 -6.89 -14.81
CA SER A 303 -5.96 -6.56 -14.38
C SER A 303 -6.85 -7.81 -14.41
N ILE A 304 -7.90 -7.80 -13.60
CA ILE A 304 -8.99 -8.75 -13.71
C ILE A 304 -10.20 -8.03 -14.31
N GLU A 305 -10.65 -8.53 -15.45
CA GLU A 305 -11.67 -7.86 -16.26
C GLU A 305 -13.08 -8.35 -15.93
N ASP A 306 -13.21 -9.61 -15.48
CA ASP A 306 -14.50 -10.22 -15.21
C ASP A 306 -14.37 -11.47 -14.33
N ILE A 307 -15.39 -11.68 -13.50
CA ILE A 307 -15.65 -12.92 -12.76
C ILE A 307 -17.10 -13.33 -12.99
N GLU A 308 -17.31 -14.59 -13.36
CA GLU A 308 -18.64 -15.19 -13.47
C GLU A 308 -18.72 -16.44 -12.60
N VAL A 309 -19.77 -16.54 -11.79
CA VAL A 309 -20.13 -17.78 -11.08
C VAL A 309 -21.40 -18.32 -11.71
N LYS A 310 -21.34 -19.54 -12.25
CA LYS A 310 -22.42 -20.12 -13.05
C LYS A 310 -22.85 -21.45 -12.45
N ALA A 311 -24.14 -21.68 -12.38
CA ALA A 311 -24.75 -22.92 -11.95
C ALA A 311 -25.48 -23.61 -13.10
N TRP A 312 -25.44 -24.94 -13.14
CA TRP A 312 -26.18 -25.73 -14.13
C TRP A 312 -27.59 -26.01 -13.64
N ASN A 313 -28.60 -25.52 -14.36
CA ASN A 313 -30.01 -25.74 -13.98
C ASN A 313 -30.62 -27.04 -14.53
N GLY A 314 -29.80 -27.92 -15.11
CA GLY A 314 -30.23 -29.14 -15.80
C GLY A 314 -30.29 -28.99 -17.32
N SER A 315 -30.36 -27.76 -17.85
CA SER A 315 -30.40 -27.50 -19.30
C SER A 315 -29.46 -26.40 -19.78
N ASN A 316 -29.21 -25.37 -18.98
CA ASN A 316 -28.35 -24.24 -19.31
C ASN A 316 -27.52 -23.81 -18.10
N TRP A 317 -26.38 -23.16 -18.38
CA TRP A 317 -25.62 -22.42 -17.39
C TRP A 317 -26.33 -21.09 -17.11
N VAL A 318 -26.60 -20.81 -15.83
CA VAL A 318 -27.26 -19.58 -15.35
C VAL A 318 -26.38 -18.86 -14.34
N ASP A 319 -26.49 -17.53 -14.24
CA ASP A 319 -25.77 -16.73 -13.25
C ASP A 319 -26.15 -17.13 -11.83
N TYR A 320 -25.16 -17.43 -10.99
CA TYR A 320 -25.38 -17.89 -9.63
C TYR A 320 -24.94 -16.82 -8.63
N HIS A 321 -25.88 -16.35 -7.82
CA HIS A 321 -25.62 -15.44 -6.72
C HIS A 321 -25.82 -16.19 -5.39
N PRO A 322 -24.76 -16.39 -4.58
CA PRO A 322 -24.84 -17.19 -3.36
C PRO A 322 -25.91 -16.72 -2.37
N PHE A 323 -26.04 -15.40 -2.16
CA PHE A 323 -27.04 -14.85 -1.26
C PHE A 323 -28.48 -15.03 -1.78
N GLU A 324 -28.73 -14.90 -3.08
CA GLU A 324 -30.07 -15.11 -3.63
C GLU A 324 -30.52 -16.58 -3.58
N ALA A 325 -29.53 -17.49 -3.62
CA ALA A 325 -29.77 -18.93 -3.61
C ALA A 325 -30.24 -19.44 -2.24
N VAL A 326 -29.89 -18.75 -1.15
CA VAL A 326 -30.25 -19.14 0.22
C VAL A 326 -31.51 -18.46 0.77
N VAL A 327 -32.07 -17.47 0.05
CA VAL A 327 -33.28 -16.73 0.43
C VAL A 327 -34.49 -17.05 -0.47
N PRO A 328 -35.73 -16.86 0.00
CA PRO A 328 -36.92 -16.99 -0.84
C PRO A 328 -36.98 -15.90 -1.92
N ALA A 329 -37.73 -16.16 -3.00
CA ALA A 329 -37.81 -15.27 -4.16
C ALA A 329 -38.25 -13.83 -3.83
N SER A 330 -39.04 -13.62 -2.76
CA SER A 330 -39.47 -12.30 -2.30
C SER A 330 -38.37 -11.45 -1.67
N GLU A 331 -37.30 -12.08 -1.17
CA GLU A 331 -36.20 -11.41 -0.45
C GLU A 331 -34.97 -11.19 -1.33
N ARG A 332 -34.88 -11.85 -2.50
CA ARG A 332 -33.75 -11.71 -3.44
C ARG A 332 -33.38 -10.26 -3.79
N PRO A 333 -34.34 -9.33 -4.03
CA PRO A 333 -33.99 -7.95 -4.33
C PRO A 333 -33.23 -7.22 -3.21
N ASN A 334 -33.30 -7.71 -1.97
CA ASN A 334 -32.61 -7.14 -0.82
C ASN A 334 -31.18 -7.68 -0.68
N VAL A 335 -30.76 -8.65 -1.50
CA VAL A 335 -29.48 -9.36 -1.33
C VAL A 335 -28.69 -9.45 -2.63
N SER A 336 -29.27 -8.99 -3.74
CA SER A 336 -28.69 -9.06 -5.09
C SER A 336 -27.55 -8.05 -5.33
N HIS A 337 -27.40 -7.05 -4.45
CA HIS A 337 -26.30 -6.09 -4.49
C HIS A 337 -25.07 -6.57 -3.72
N LEU A 338 -25.25 -7.54 -2.82
CA LEU A 338 -24.19 -8.02 -1.92
C LEU A 338 -23.08 -8.73 -2.69
N ARG A 339 -21.83 -8.44 -2.32
CA ARG A 339 -20.64 -9.03 -2.96
C ARG A 339 -20.60 -10.55 -2.76
N ILE A 340 -20.32 -11.30 -3.81
CA ILE A 340 -20.32 -12.78 -3.80
C ILE A 340 -19.02 -13.39 -3.23
N GLY A 341 -18.04 -12.53 -2.91
CA GLY A 341 -16.75 -12.88 -2.35
C GLY A 341 -15.93 -11.62 -2.05
N TYR A 342 -14.78 -11.81 -1.41
CA TYR A 342 -13.89 -10.71 -1.02
C TYR A 342 -12.43 -11.03 -1.37
N TRP A 343 -11.68 -9.99 -1.71
CA TRP A 343 -10.22 -10.02 -1.73
C TRP A 343 -9.67 -10.38 -0.34
N GLN A 344 -8.70 -11.28 -0.27
CA GLN A 344 -8.09 -11.71 0.99
C GLN A 344 -6.83 -10.89 1.26
N ILE A 345 -7.00 -9.79 2.00
CA ILE A 345 -5.98 -8.75 2.16
C ILE A 345 -4.95 -9.18 3.20
N LYS A 346 -3.73 -9.49 2.74
CA LYS A 346 -2.57 -9.79 3.60
C LYS A 346 -1.48 -8.73 3.52
N GLU A 347 -1.47 -7.94 2.45
CA GLU A 347 -0.58 -6.83 2.14
C GLU A 347 -1.34 -5.89 1.19
N LYS A 348 -0.77 -4.75 0.78
CA LYS A 348 -1.39 -3.81 -0.19
C LYS A 348 -1.44 -4.33 -1.64
N GLN A 349 -1.70 -5.62 -1.82
CA GLN A 349 -1.77 -6.31 -3.11
C GLN A 349 -3.09 -7.08 -3.25
N TYR A 350 -3.69 -6.98 -4.43
CA TYR A 350 -4.87 -7.77 -4.83
C TYR A 350 -4.44 -8.99 -5.64
N ASP A 351 -4.17 -10.11 -4.98
CA ASP A 351 -3.71 -11.36 -5.61
C ASP A 351 -4.59 -12.58 -5.28
N THR A 352 -5.46 -12.47 -4.29
CA THR A 352 -6.22 -13.61 -3.74
C THR A 352 -7.69 -13.24 -3.56
N ILE A 353 -8.59 -13.94 -4.25
CA ILE A 353 -10.05 -13.79 -4.11
C ILE A 353 -10.60 -15.04 -3.43
N ARG A 354 -11.54 -14.87 -2.50
CA ARG A 354 -12.28 -15.97 -1.89
C ARG A 354 -13.78 -15.79 -2.10
N LEU A 355 -14.39 -16.65 -2.91
CA LEU A 355 -15.85 -16.69 -3.10
C LEU A 355 -16.51 -17.28 -1.84
N LEU A 356 -17.71 -16.78 -1.50
CA LEU A 356 -18.45 -17.01 -0.24
C LEU A 356 -17.80 -16.42 1.02
N ALA A 357 -16.64 -15.77 0.91
CA ALA A 357 -16.14 -14.94 1.99
C ALA A 357 -17.08 -13.73 2.17
N THR A 358 -17.27 -13.30 3.41
CA THR A 358 -18.06 -12.11 3.76
C THR A 358 -17.17 -10.96 4.23
N THR A 359 -15.86 -11.19 4.35
CA THR A 359 -14.89 -10.16 4.79
C THR A 359 -13.51 -10.37 4.12
N PRO A 360 -12.67 -9.32 4.07
CA PRO A 360 -11.31 -9.43 3.56
C PRO A 360 -10.35 -10.28 4.40
N PHE A 361 -10.73 -10.63 5.64
CA PHE A 361 -9.87 -11.33 6.61
C PHE A 361 -10.25 -12.79 6.84
N THR A 362 -11.10 -13.36 5.98
CA THR A 362 -11.60 -14.73 6.14
C THR A 362 -10.47 -15.77 6.14
N TYR A 363 -9.30 -15.49 5.54
CA TYR A 363 -8.11 -16.34 5.63
C TYR A 363 -7.63 -16.58 7.08
N MET A 364 -7.96 -15.69 8.02
CA MET A 364 -7.57 -15.80 9.43
C MET A 364 -8.30 -16.91 10.18
N GLU A 365 -9.42 -17.41 9.66
CA GLU A 365 -10.13 -18.58 10.22
C GLU A 365 -9.29 -19.87 10.18
N ALA A 366 -8.21 -19.87 9.39
CA ALA A 366 -7.28 -21.00 9.28
C ALA A 366 -6.09 -20.95 10.25
N GLY A 367 -5.92 -19.84 10.99
CA GLY A 367 -4.82 -19.64 11.93
C GLY A 367 -5.27 -19.63 13.40
N GLU A 368 -4.35 -19.88 14.32
CA GLU A 368 -4.58 -19.63 15.74
C GLU A 368 -4.77 -18.12 15.98
N PRO A 369 -5.61 -17.70 16.95
CA PRO A 369 -5.75 -16.29 17.31
C PRO A 369 -4.39 -15.63 17.59
N GLY A 370 -4.12 -14.50 16.93
CA GLY A 370 -2.86 -13.74 17.05
C GLY A 370 -1.74 -14.17 16.09
N TRP A 371 -1.97 -15.18 15.24
CA TRP A 371 -0.94 -15.64 14.28
C TRP A 371 -0.83 -14.77 13.02
N SER A 372 -1.90 -14.04 12.69
CA SER A 372 -1.93 -13.03 11.64
C SER A 372 -2.47 -11.74 12.25
N ILE A 373 -1.68 -10.68 12.23
CA ILE A 373 -2.04 -9.35 12.74
C ILE A 373 -1.93 -8.44 11.52
N PRO A 374 -3.04 -8.05 10.87
CA PRO A 374 -3.01 -7.28 9.62
C PRO A 374 -2.18 -5.99 9.71
N GLU A 375 -2.15 -5.36 10.89
CA GLU A 375 -1.39 -4.15 11.18
C GLU A 375 0.12 -4.36 11.00
N ILE A 376 0.65 -5.56 11.29
CA ILE A 376 2.07 -5.91 11.06
C ILE A 376 2.39 -5.96 9.56
N TYR A 377 1.39 -6.07 8.68
CA TYR A 377 1.56 -6.11 7.23
C TYR A 377 1.15 -4.79 6.54
N GLY A 378 1.08 -3.68 7.30
CA GLY A 378 0.74 -2.36 6.78
C GLY A 378 -0.76 -2.16 6.47
N ILE A 379 -1.62 -3.08 6.93
CA ILE A 379 -3.08 -2.94 6.82
C ILE A 379 -3.59 -2.26 8.08
N THR A 380 -3.81 -0.96 8.00
CA THR A 380 -4.34 -0.13 9.07
C THR A 380 -5.83 0.13 8.87
N PRO A 381 -6.54 0.60 9.91
CA PRO A 381 -7.90 1.12 9.77
C PRO A 381 -8.00 2.18 8.64
N SER A 382 -7.02 3.06 8.51
CA SER A 382 -7.00 4.04 7.42
C SER A 382 -6.91 3.39 6.03
N THR A 383 -6.19 2.29 5.85
CA THR A 383 -6.11 1.54 4.59
C THR A 383 -7.44 0.87 4.20
N LEU A 384 -8.28 0.54 5.19
CA LEU A 384 -9.57 -0.13 4.96
C LEU A 384 -10.74 0.85 4.81
N PHE A 385 -10.69 1.97 5.53
CA PHE A 385 -11.82 2.87 5.61
C PHE A 385 -11.55 4.19 4.86
N CYS A 386 -10.32 4.69 4.82
CA CYS A 386 -10.02 5.97 4.18
C CYS A 386 -9.56 5.83 2.72
N SER A 387 -9.97 6.77 1.88
CA SER A 387 -9.37 6.96 0.56
C SER A 387 -7.91 7.40 0.70
N GLU A 388 -7.02 6.83 -0.12
CA GLU A 388 -5.62 7.25 -0.18
C GLU A 388 -5.45 8.62 -0.86
N GLU A 389 -4.30 9.25 -0.60
CA GLU A 389 -3.91 10.51 -1.22
C GLU A 389 -3.46 10.31 -2.68
N ILE A 390 -3.89 11.23 -3.54
CA ILE A 390 -3.55 11.25 -4.96
C ILE A 390 -2.08 11.66 -5.11
N LYS A 391 -1.33 10.93 -5.94
CA LYS A 391 0.04 11.32 -6.31
C LYS A 391 0.04 12.63 -7.08
N THR A 392 0.87 13.57 -6.64
CA THR A 392 0.98 14.90 -7.23
C THR A 392 2.08 14.97 -8.30
N GLU A 393 2.19 16.14 -8.93
CA GLU A 393 3.17 16.47 -9.95
C GLU A 393 4.59 16.53 -9.38
N ASP A 394 5.57 16.09 -10.17
CA ASP A 394 6.98 16.35 -9.93
C ASP A 394 7.37 17.70 -10.56
N CYS A 395 8.28 18.45 -9.93
CA CYS A 395 8.69 19.76 -10.44
C CYS A 395 10.21 19.92 -10.52
N SER A 396 10.67 20.58 -11.59
CA SER A 396 12.05 20.99 -11.80
C SER A 396 12.16 22.51 -11.86
N ASN A 397 13.10 23.06 -11.07
CA ASN A 397 13.48 24.48 -11.04
C ASN A 397 14.99 24.60 -10.74
N VAL A 398 15.55 25.82 -10.67
CA VAL A 398 16.98 26.05 -10.41
C VAL A 398 17.28 26.77 -9.09
N LEU A 399 16.33 26.80 -8.15
CA LEU A 399 16.44 27.54 -6.86
C LEU A 399 17.58 27.04 -5.94
N ASN A 400 18.05 25.81 -6.16
CA ASN A 400 19.16 25.21 -5.40
C ASN A 400 20.50 25.27 -6.17
N LYS A 401 20.58 26.01 -7.28
CA LYS A 401 21.78 26.12 -8.11
C LYS A 401 22.47 27.46 -7.88
N THR A 402 23.79 27.49 -8.02
CA THR A 402 24.57 28.72 -7.86
C THR A 402 24.27 29.73 -8.98
N LEU A 403 24.12 31.01 -8.63
CA LEU A 403 23.96 32.09 -9.61
C LEU A 403 25.14 32.13 -10.60
N GLY A 404 24.86 32.41 -11.86
CA GLY A 404 25.86 32.45 -12.94
C GLY A 404 26.34 31.09 -13.43
N THR A 405 25.76 29.98 -12.97
CA THR A 405 26.09 28.63 -13.48
C THR A 405 25.70 28.52 -14.95
N LYS A 406 26.64 28.08 -15.80
CA LYS A 406 26.43 27.94 -17.25
C LYS A 406 26.38 26.48 -17.67
N TYR A 407 25.35 26.12 -18.43
CA TYR A 407 25.16 24.78 -19.00
C TYR A 407 25.27 24.85 -20.52
N TYR A 408 26.42 24.44 -21.04
CA TYR A 408 26.69 24.41 -22.48
C TYR A 408 26.04 23.18 -23.13
N PRO A 409 25.48 23.27 -24.34
CA PRO A 409 24.89 22.15 -25.06
C PRO A 409 25.84 20.93 -25.08
N PRO A 410 25.44 19.82 -24.44
CA PRO A 410 26.32 18.67 -24.28
C PRO A 410 26.48 17.91 -25.61
N THR A 411 27.71 17.45 -25.87
CA THR A 411 28.02 16.59 -27.04
C THR A 411 27.90 15.09 -26.71
N GLN A 412 27.90 14.74 -25.42
CA GLN A 412 27.97 13.36 -24.91
C GLN A 412 26.61 12.82 -24.43
N PHE A 413 25.59 13.67 -24.31
CA PHE A 413 24.28 13.31 -23.79
C PHE A 413 23.21 14.26 -24.32
N VAL A 414 21.92 13.90 -24.23
CA VAL A 414 20.83 14.67 -24.84
C VAL A 414 20.54 15.99 -24.13
N GLY A 415 20.92 16.14 -22.86
CA GLY A 415 20.74 17.36 -22.07
C GLY A 415 21.23 17.24 -20.63
N HIS A 416 21.45 18.37 -19.97
CA HIS A 416 21.87 18.44 -18.55
C HIS A 416 20.72 18.06 -17.64
N PHE A 417 20.94 17.08 -16.76
CA PHE A 417 19.95 16.69 -15.76
C PHE A 417 19.91 17.71 -14.62
N ILE A 418 18.81 18.44 -14.50
CA ILE A 418 18.61 19.48 -13.49
C ILE A 418 17.30 19.16 -12.75
N ASN A 419 17.41 18.81 -11.47
CA ASN A 419 16.28 18.60 -10.55
C ASN A 419 15.09 17.84 -11.19
N GLY A 420 15.37 16.66 -11.78
CA GLY A 420 14.33 15.76 -12.30
C GLY A 420 14.12 15.77 -13.81
N ALA A 421 14.59 16.76 -14.56
CA ALA A 421 14.43 16.83 -16.03
C ALA A 421 15.75 17.14 -16.76
N TYR A 422 15.82 16.82 -18.06
CA TYR A 422 16.99 17.07 -18.91
C TYR A 422 16.81 18.33 -19.76
N TYR A 423 17.80 19.21 -19.80
CA TYR A 423 17.75 20.49 -20.51
C TYR A 423 18.89 20.66 -21.52
N THR A 424 18.59 21.16 -22.72
CA THR A 424 19.60 21.52 -23.73
C THR A 424 19.12 22.67 -24.61
N LEU A 425 20.00 23.15 -25.50
CA LEU A 425 19.63 24.09 -26.56
C LEU A 425 19.64 23.39 -27.93
N SER A 426 18.68 23.75 -28.78
CA SER A 426 18.58 23.39 -30.20
C SER A 426 18.83 24.65 -31.06
N ASN A 427 19.25 24.45 -32.32
CA ASN A 427 19.72 25.47 -33.28
C ASN A 427 21.14 26.02 -33.07
N VAL A 428 22.02 25.27 -32.42
CA VAL A 428 23.45 25.62 -32.36
C VAL A 428 24.12 25.27 -33.70
N SER A 429 24.08 26.21 -34.64
CA SER A 429 24.75 26.07 -35.92
C SER A 429 26.27 26.06 -35.79
N GLY A 430 26.89 25.33 -36.73
CA GLY A 430 28.30 24.98 -36.76
C GLY A 430 29.28 26.15 -36.86
N TYR A 431 30.49 25.82 -37.31
CA TYR A 431 31.70 26.62 -37.13
C TYR A 431 31.77 27.87 -38.01
N GLU A 432 32.57 28.88 -37.60
CA GLU A 432 32.90 30.07 -38.38
C GLU A 432 34.38 30.08 -38.71
N LEU A 433 34.72 30.65 -39.86
CA LEU A 433 36.09 30.91 -40.27
C LEU A 433 36.40 32.40 -40.11
N VAL A 434 37.22 32.74 -39.11
CA VAL A 434 37.87 34.07 -39.00
C VAL A 434 39.38 33.88 -39.02
N ASP A 435 40.05 34.48 -40.00
CA ASP A 435 41.50 34.36 -40.23
C ASP A 435 42.03 32.91 -40.34
N GLY A 436 41.26 32.03 -41.00
CA GLY A 436 41.64 30.63 -41.20
C GLY A 436 41.61 29.79 -39.92
N ASN A 437 40.97 30.28 -38.86
CA ASN A 437 40.68 29.55 -37.64
C ASN A 437 39.21 29.12 -37.60
N ILE A 438 38.97 27.87 -37.22
CA ILE A 438 37.62 27.36 -36.91
C ILE A 438 37.26 27.82 -35.49
N ILE A 439 36.35 28.79 -35.38
CA ILE A 439 35.74 29.23 -34.14
C ILE A 439 34.40 28.46 -34.02
N LEU A 440 34.03 27.98 -32.82
CA LEU A 440 32.63 27.64 -32.55
C LEU A 440 31.86 28.96 -32.74
N VAL A 441 30.91 29.04 -33.69
CA VAL A 441 30.18 30.30 -33.97
C VAL A 441 29.59 30.87 -32.69
N ASP A 442 29.24 30.01 -31.73
CA ASP A 442 28.35 30.41 -30.66
C ASP A 442 28.74 29.72 -29.34
N ASN A 443 29.27 30.50 -28.40
CA ASN A 443 29.49 30.13 -26.99
C ASN A 443 28.15 30.16 -26.26
N GLU A 444 27.15 29.42 -26.74
CA GLU A 444 25.78 29.45 -26.24
C GLU A 444 25.61 28.50 -25.05
N TYR A 445 24.83 28.94 -24.07
CA TYR A 445 24.62 28.23 -22.82
C TYR A 445 23.26 28.59 -22.23
N LEU A 446 22.74 27.70 -21.40
CA LEU A 446 21.73 28.06 -20.41
C LEU A 446 22.45 28.68 -19.20
N GLU A 447 21.91 29.75 -18.63
CA GLU A 447 22.50 30.42 -17.46
C GLU A 447 21.51 30.49 -16.30
N VAL A 448 21.98 30.22 -15.09
CA VAL A 448 21.19 30.50 -13.88
C VAL A 448 21.28 31.99 -13.58
N THR A 449 20.15 32.68 -13.70
CA THR A 449 20.01 34.13 -13.54
C THR A 449 19.03 34.48 -12.43
N ASP A 450 19.15 35.66 -11.85
CA ASP A 450 18.27 36.27 -10.85
C ASP A 450 17.34 37.34 -11.45
N ASP A 451 17.02 37.24 -12.75
CA ASP A 451 16.10 38.15 -13.44
C ASP A 451 14.71 38.14 -12.74
N GLU A 452 14.21 39.32 -12.37
CA GLU A 452 12.87 39.48 -11.81
C GLU A 452 11.80 38.92 -12.75
N ASN A 453 10.83 38.18 -12.19
CA ASN A 453 9.75 37.54 -12.93
C ASN A 453 8.44 37.62 -12.15
N VAL A 454 7.31 37.53 -12.88
CA VAL A 454 5.96 37.65 -12.32
C VAL A 454 5.56 36.50 -11.39
N PHE A 455 6.33 35.40 -11.38
CA PHE A 455 6.08 34.21 -10.55
C PHE A 455 6.83 34.25 -9.22
N ASN A 456 7.60 35.32 -8.93
CA ASN A 456 8.40 35.51 -7.70
C ASN A 456 9.46 34.42 -7.45
N PHE A 457 10.05 33.84 -8.50
CA PHE A 457 11.19 32.93 -8.35
C PHE A 457 12.48 33.73 -8.22
N GLU A 458 13.30 33.43 -7.19
CA GLU A 458 14.60 34.09 -6.97
C GLU A 458 15.63 33.75 -8.04
N GLN A 459 15.48 32.61 -8.72
CA GLN A 459 16.40 32.15 -9.77
C GLN A 459 15.63 31.50 -10.93
N SER A 460 16.08 31.74 -12.15
CA SER A 460 15.51 31.20 -13.40
C SER A 460 16.61 30.67 -14.32
N LEU A 461 16.26 29.72 -15.19
CA LEU A 461 17.15 29.21 -16.24
C LEU A 461 16.93 29.98 -17.54
N SER A 462 17.89 30.82 -17.91
CA SER A 462 17.80 31.78 -19.00
C SER A 462 18.58 31.34 -20.24
N PHE A 463 18.07 31.69 -21.43
CA PHE A 463 18.71 31.44 -22.71
C PHE A 463 18.38 32.53 -23.73
N ASN A 464 19.23 32.69 -24.75
CA ASN A 464 19.02 33.70 -25.78
C ASN A 464 17.88 33.32 -26.75
N ASN A 465 17.05 34.29 -27.16
CA ASN A 465 15.83 34.05 -27.94
C ASN A 465 16.02 33.51 -29.36
N TYR A 466 17.23 33.58 -29.92
CA TYR A 466 17.55 32.95 -31.20
C TYR A 466 17.86 31.45 -31.08
N ASN A 467 17.95 30.91 -29.86
CA ASN A 467 18.01 29.47 -29.60
C ASN A 467 16.63 28.93 -29.22
N GLN A 468 16.51 27.61 -29.25
CA GLN A 468 15.36 26.90 -28.71
C GLN A 468 15.78 26.12 -27.47
N MET A 469 15.01 26.21 -26.38
CA MET A 469 15.22 25.34 -25.22
C MET A 469 14.51 24.02 -25.46
N VAL A 470 15.21 22.92 -25.24
CA VAL A 470 14.66 21.56 -25.29
C VAL A 470 14.67 20.99 -23.88
N ILE A 471 13.51 20.51 -23.44
CA ILE A 471 13.30 19.81 -22.17
C ILE A 471 12.92 18.37 -22.49
N ILE A 472 13.59 17.40 -21.86
CA ILE A 472 13.28 15.97 -21.97
C ILE A 472 12.92 15.47 -20.57
N LEU A 473 11.73 14.89 -20.45
CA LEU A 473 11.20 14.34 -19.20
C LEU A 473 11.74 12.91 -19.00
N PRO A 474 11.99 12.49 -17.74
CA PRO A 474 12.48 11.15 -17.45
C PRO A 474 11.44 10.07 -17.81
N GLU A 475 10.15 10.41 -17.72
CA GLU A 475 9.03 9.52 -17.96
C GLU A 475 7.96 10.17 -18.85
N LYS A 476 7.10 9.33 -19.45
CA LYS A 476 5.94 9.79 -20.23
C LYS A 476 5.00 10.52 -19.27
N SER A 477 4.63 11.74 -19.58
CA SER A 477 3.82 12.59 -18.68
C SER A 477 2.55 13.07 -19.36
N VAL A 478 1.42 12.92 -18.68
CA VAL A 478 0.09 13.27 -19.22
C VAL A 478 -0.27 14.72 -18.94
N GLU A 479 0.28 15.29 -17.87
CA GLU A 479 0.11 16.70 -17.50
C GLU A 479 1.47 17.39 -17.46
N ILE A 480 1.55 18.61 -17.99
CA ILE A 480 2.72 19.47 -17.94
C ILE A 480 2.27 20.89 -17.59
N LYS A 481 2.93 21.52 -16.62
CA LYS A 481 2.74 22.92 -16.24
C LYS A 481 4.05 23.68 -16.37
N LEU A 482 4.04 24.76 -17.13
CA LEU A 482 5.20 25.58 -17.43
C LEU A 482 5.01 27.00 -16.88
N ARG A 483 6.01 27.48 -16.16
CA ARG A 483 6.16 28.88 -15.76
C ARG A 483 7.41 29.42 -16.41
N LEU A 484 7.22 30.27 -17.43
CA LEU A 484 8.30 30.91 -18.15
C LEU A 484 7.96 32.37 -18.44
N THR A 485 8.98 33.19 -18.60
CA THR A 485 8.87 34.59 -19.01
C THR A 485 9.75 34.82 -20.22
N THR A 486 9.29 35.65 -21.17
CA THR A 486 10.08 35.99 -22.35
C THR A 486 10.21 37.50 -22.54
N LYS A 487 11.38 37.94 -23.01
CA LYS A 487 11.57 39.31 -23.50
C LYS A 487 11.14 39.48 -24.97
N ALA A 488 10.83 38.39 -25.69
CA ALA A 488 10.27 38.40 -27.05
C ALA A 488 8.78 38.80 -27.10
N GLN A 489 8.17 38.85 -28.29
CA GLN A 489 6.72 39.10 -28.45
C GLN A 489 5.86 37.96 -27.89
N GLY A 490 6.38 36.74 -27.92
CA GLY A 490 5.77 35.52 -27.42
C GLY A 490 6.72 34.34 -27.55
N ALA A 491 6.23 33.15 -27.27
CA ALA A 491 6.93 31.90 -27.52
C ALA A 491 5.95 30.81 -27.97
N THR A 492 6.41 29.97 -28.88
CA THR A 492 5.76 28.74 -29.30
C THR A 492 6.26 27.57 -28.46
N ILE A 493 5.34 26.78 -27.91
CA ILE A 493 5.63 25.62 -27.09
C ILE A 493 5.16 24.38 -27.86
N LYS A 494 6.09 23.45 -28.11
CA LYS A 494 5.85 22.22 -28.87
C LYS A 494 6.01 21.01 -27.98
N TYR A 495 5.03 20.13 -27.99
CA TYR A 495 4.96 18.93 -27.18
C TYR A 495 5.13 17.69 -28.05
N TYR A 496 6.02 16.79 -27.65
CA TYR A 496 6.38 15.59 -28.41
C TYR A 496 6.22 14.33 -27.57
N LYS A 497 5.70 13.27 -28.20
CA LYS A 497 5.70 11.90 -27.66
C LYS A 497 6.81 11.07 -28.29
N SER A 498 7.33 10.09 -27.54
CA SER A 498 8.28 9.12 -28.09
C SER A 498 7.59 8.01 -28.87
N ILE A 499 8.13 7.70 -30.06
CA ILE A 499 7.74 6.57 -30.90
C ILE A 499 8.81 5.48 -30.77
N ILE A 500 8.36 4.27 -30.44
CA ILE A 500 9.21 3.07 -30.41
C ILE A 500 9.06 2.34 -31.75
N ASN A 501 10.01 2.54 -32.66
CA ASN A 501 10.06 1.84 -33.93
C ASN A 501 11.06 0.67 -33.88
N ASP A 502 10.58 -0.57 -34.00
CA ASP A 502 11.41 -1.78 -33.94
C ASP A 502 12.44 -1.89 -35.09
N LEU A 503 12.33 -1.04 -36.12
CA LEU A 503 13.25 -0.99 -37.26
C LEU A 503 14.43 -0.02 -37.04
N THR A 504 14.30 0.93 -36.10
CA THR A 504 15.32 1.94 -35.79
C THR A 504 15.85 1.77 -34.37
N SER A 505 17.12 2.13 -34.14
CA SER A 505 17.81 1.96 -32.85
C SER A 505 17.85 3.24 -32.01
N ILE A 506 17.07 4.23 -32.41
CA ILE A 506 16.98 5.57 -31.82
C ILE A 506 15.50 5.86 -31.67
N VAL A 507 15.09 6.31 -30.48
CA VAL A 507 13.72 6.75 -30.22
C VAL A 507 13.42 7.97 -31.08
N GLU A 508 12.36 7.87 -31.86
CA GLU A 508 11.85 8.96 -32.70
C GLU A 508 10.85 9.79 -31.88
N TYR A 509 10.70 11.06 -32.22
CA TYR A 509 9.74 11.95 -31.55
C TYR A 509 8.73 12.46 -32.56
N GLU A 510 7.45 12.34 -32.22
CA GLU A 510 6.34 12.87 -33.01
C GLU A 510 5.76 14.08 -32.32
N LEU A 511 5.52 15.15 -33.08
CA LEU A 511 4.86 16.36 -32.59
C LEU A 511 3.39 16.04 -32.33
N VAL A 512 2.96 16.19 -31.08
CA VAL A 512 1.58 15.95 -30.65
C VAL A 512 0.77 17.22 -30.67
N ASN A 513 1.32 18.29 -30.10
CA ASN A 513 0.63 19.56 -29.94
C ASN A 513 1.61 20.72 -30.05
N GLU A 514 1.12 21.85 -30.55
CA GLU A 514 1.87 23.11 -30.67
C GLU A 514 0.94 24.25 -30.29
N GLU A 515 1.38 25.11 -29.38
CA GLU A 515 0.63 26.29 -29.00
C GLU A 515 1.53 27.53 -28.90
N TYR A 516 0.97 28.66 -29.31
CA TYR A 516 1.62 29.97 -29.23
C TYR A 516 1.08 30.77 -28.05
N LYS A 517 1.98 31.36 -27.25
CA LYS A 517 1.64 32.25 -26.14
C LYS A 517 2.34 33.59 -26.31
N THR A 518 1.56 34.67 -26.29
CA THR A 518 2.11 36.03 -26.24
C THR A 518 2.82 36.28 -24.91
N LYS A 519 3.72 37.28 -24.87
CA LYS A 519 4.42 37.72 -23.66
C LYS A 519 3.48 37.93 -22.46
N THR A 520 2.31 38.54 -22.67
CA THR A 520 1.32 38.77 -21.60
C THR A 520 0.65 37.47 -21.15
N GLN A 521 0.40 36.52 -22.05
CA GLN A 521 -0.19 35.23 -21.70
C GLN A 521 0.79 34.37 -20.89
N LEU A 522 2.09 34.47 -21.18
CA LEU A 522 3.16 33.81 -20.42
C LEU A 522 3.33 34.34 -18.99
N ASN A 523 2.65 35.43 -18.60
CA ASN A 523 2.57 35.82 -17.19
C ASN A 523 1.69 34.88 -16.35
N ASN A 524 0.96 33.97 -16.99
CA ASN A 524 0.22 32.91 -16.33
C ASN A 524 0.84 31.56 -16.69
N GLU A 525 0.58 30.56 -15.85
CA GLU A 525 1.03 29.19 -16.08
C GLU A 525 0.44 28.61 -17.37
N VAL A 526 1.29 27.92 -18.13
CA VAL A 526 0.90 27.23 -19.36
C VAL A 526 0.76 25.74 -19.07
N SER A 527 -0.44 25.20 -19.23
CA SER A 527 -0.77 23.82 -18.91
C SER A 527 -1.12 23.00 -20.16
N TYR A 528 -0.56 21.80 -20.25
CA TYR A 528 -0.94 20.76 -21.20
C TYR A 528 -1.47 19.55 -20.42
N LEU A 529 -2.62 19.01 -20.82
CA LEU A 529 -3.19 17.78 -20.25
C LEU A 529 -3.77 16.91 -21.37
N ASN A 530 -3.17 15.74 -21.59
CA ASN A 530 -3.68 14.72 -22.51
C ASN A 530 -3.22 13.32 -22.06
N TYR A 531 -4.19 12.42 -21.89
CA TYR A 531 -3.93 11.04 -21.46
C TYR A 531 -3.41 10.16 -22.61
N ASP A 532 -3.99 10.29 -23.81
CA ASP A 532 -3.66 9.42 -24.94
C ASP A 532 -2.29 9.75 -25.56
N ASP A 533 -1.86 11.01 -25.43
CA ASP A 533 -0.58 11.48 -25.95
C ASP A 533 0.35 11.96 -24.83
N ALA A 534 0.82 11.03 -24.00
CA ALA A 534 1.78 11.34 -22.95
C ALA A 534 3.11 11.86 -23.53
N ILE A 535 3.55 13.01 -23.03
CA ILE A 535 4.68 13.78 -23.53
C ILE A 535 5.98 13.33 -22.89
N THR A 536 7.06 13.29 -23.68
CA THR A 536 8.43 13.03 -23.20
C THR A 536 9.41 14.14 -23.56
N LYS A 537 9.09 14.99 -24.54
CA LYS A 537 9.94 16.09 -24.96
C LYS A 537 9.14 17.36 -25.23
N ILE A 538 9.67 18.50 -24.78
CA ILE A 538 9.09 19.82 -24.94
C ILE A 538 10.13 20.73 -25.59
N ILE A 539 9.71 21.56 -26.54
CA ILE A 539 10.56 22.60 -27.14
C ILE A 539 9.91 23.95 -26.90
N ILE A 540 10.66 24.87 -26.29
CA ILE A 540 10.27 26.27 -26.12
C ILE A 540 11.02 27.08 -27.16
N GLN A 541 10.27 27.72 -28.06
CA GLN A 541 10.77 28.49 -29.18
C GLN A 541 10.26 29.94 -29.07
N PRO A 542 11.07 30.88 -28.56
CA PRO A 542 10.71 32.31 -28.52
C PRO A 542 10.50 32.90 -29.92
N ASP A 543 9.72 33.98 -30.01
CA ASP A 543 9.57 34.74 -31.25
C ASP A 543 10.86 35.47 -31.62
N ASP A 544 11.30 35.29 -32.86
CA ASP A 544 12.34 36.06 -33.53
C ASP A 544 11.77 36.59 -34.86
N PRO A 545 12.01 37.87 -35.24
CA PRO A 545 11.52 38.44 -36.49
C PRO A 545 11.90 37.69 -37.78
N ASP A 546 12.85 36.73 -37.79
CA ASP A 546 13.20 35.98 -39.01
C ASP A 546 13.65 34.52 -38.79
N VAL A 547 12.93 33.77 -37.94
CA VAL A 547 13.24 32.34 -37.64
C VAL A 547 13.38 31.49 -38.92
N GLU A 548 12.51 31.66 -39.91
CA GLU A 548 12.57 30.90 -41.17
C GLU A 548 13.82 31.23 -41.98
N ALA A 549 14.26 32.49 -42.00
CA ALA A 549 15.49 32.89 -42.69
C ALA A 549 16.73 32.35 -41.98
N ILE A 550 16.76 32.38 -40.64
CA ILE A 550 17.85 31.80 -39.85
C ILE A 550 17.89 30.29 -40.08
N ILE A 551 16.79 29.56 -39.84
CA ILE A 551 16.73 28.10 -40.04
C ILE A 551 17.10 27.73 -41.48
N SER A 552 16.58 28.44 -42.49
CA SER A 552 16.90 28.18 -43.90
C SER A 552 18.38 28.42 -44.21
N ILE A 553 19.01 29.45 -43.62
CA ILE A 553 20.46 29.68 -43.77
C ILE A 553 21.25 28.57 -43.09
N LEU A 554 20.82 28.10 -41.92
CA LEU A 554 21.47 26.98 -41.22
C LEU A 554 21.34 25.66 -41.99
N GLU A 555 20.19 25.39 -42.60
CA GLU A 555 19.94 24.25 -43.48
C GLU A 555 20.77 24.34 -44.77
N GLN A 556 20.86 25.51 -45.41
CA GLN A 556 21.71 25.74 -46.58
C GLN A 556 23.20 25.55 -46.25
N ILE A 557 23.64 25.99 -45.07
CA ILE A 557 24.99 25.72 -44.57
C ILE A 557 25.18 24.21 -44.40
N ALA A 558 24.19 23.48 -43.86
CA ALA A 558 24.27 22.02 -43.70
C ALA A 558 24.32 21.27 -45.05
N GLU A 559 23.46 21.61 -46.02
CA GLU A 559 23.45 21.02 -47.38
C GLU A 559 24.79 21.19 -48.10
N LEU A 560 25.47 22.34 -47.91
CA LEU A 560 26.80 22.59 -48.50
C LEU A 560 27.86 21.58 -48.06
N PHE A 561 27.68 20.94 -46.90
CA PHE A 561 28.54 19.87 -46.39
C PHE A 561 28.00 18.46 -46.68
N GLU A 562 26.71 18.32 -46.99
CA GLU A 562 26.09 17.04 -47.34
C GLU A 562 26.41 16.61 -48.79
N ILE A 563 26.50 17.56 -49.72
CA ILE A 563 26.86 17.31 -51.15
C ILE A 563 28.30 16.78 -51.30
N THR A 564 29.22 17.18 -50.41
CA THR A 564 30.59 16.66 -50.35
C THR A 564 30.68 15.27 -49.71
N TYR A 565 29.59 14.80 -49.09
CA TYR A 565 29.48 13.49 -48.45
C TYR A 565 28.97 12.41 -49.43
N GLU A 566 27.97 12.70 -50.28
CA GLU A 566 27.34 11.71 -51.17
C GLU A 566 28.16 11.36 -52.44
N SER A 567 29.18 12.15 -52.78
CA SER A 567 29.97 11.97 -54.01
C SER A 567 31.23 11.08 -53.84
N GLY A 568 31.40 10.42 -52.70
CA GLY A 568 32.63 9.71 -52.34
C GLY A 568 32.47 8.22 -52.01
N GLU A 569 33.01 7.32 -52.85
CA GLU A 569 33.20 5.91 -52.47
C GLU A 569 34.56 5.71 -51.77
N GLY A 570 34.51 5.23 -50.52
CA GLY A 570 35.70 4.97 -49.68
C GLY A 570 36.10 6.16 -48.82
N GLY A 571 36.83 5.90 -47.72
CA GLY A 571 37.10 6.89 -46.67
C GLY A 571 37.66 8.22 -47.18
N ILE A 572 36.80 9.24 -47.19
CA ILE A 572 37.10 10.60 -47.64
C ILE A 572 36.93 11.57 -46.48
N THR A 573 37.97 12.38 -46.26
CA THR A 573 37.95 13.60 -45.43
C THR A 573 37.19 14.72 -46.15
N VAL A 574 36.03 15.10 -45.64
CA VAL A 574 35.36 16.37 -46.00
C VAL A 574 36.06 17.48 -45.21
N SER A 575 36.60 18.51 -45.89
CA SER A 575 37.21 19.68 -45.20
C SER A 575 36.87 21.03 -45.79
N GLU A 576 36.08 21.08 -46.86
CA GLU A 576 35.64 22.32 -47.47
C GLU A 576 34.15 22.16 -47.84
N PRO A 577 33.30 23.18 -47.59
CA PRO A 577 31.95 23.18 -48.11
C PRO A 577 32.01 23.09 -49.63
N SER A 578 31.03 22.45 -50.25
CA SER A 578 30.94 22.34 -51.72
C SER A 578 31.01 23.70 -52.43
N ASN A 579 30.71 24.80 -51.73
CA ASN A 579 30.88 26.18 -52.17
C ASN A 579 31.29 27.13 -51.01
N VAL A 580 32.56 27.55 -50.98
CA VAL A 580 33.14 28.42 -49.93
C VAL A 580 32.61 29.87 -49.99
N GLU A 581 32.35 30.41 -51.17
CA GLU A 581 31.82 31.78 -51.32
C GLU A 581 30.39 31.88 -50.80
N LEU A 582 29.55 30.88 -51.11
CA LEU A 582 28.17 30.82 -50.62
C LEU A 582 28.13 30.61 -49.11
N TYR A 583 29.00 29.75 -48.57
CA TYR A 583 29.14 29.53 -47.12
C TYR A 583 29.50 30.82 -46.36
N ASN A 584 30.52 31.57 -46.81
CA ASN A 584 30.90 32.83 -46.16
C ASN A 584 29.80 33.90 -46.27
N ALA A 585 29.09 33.96 -47.40
CA ALA A 585 27.95 34.87 -47.56
C ALA A 585 26.77 34.52 -46.64
N LEU A 586 26.51 33.22 -46.44
CA LEU A 586 25.49 32.72 -45.52
C LEU A 586 25.85 33.02 -44.05
N LEU A 587 27.12 32.94 -43.67
CA LEU A 587 27.60 33.33 -42.33
C LEU A 587 27.45 34.83 -42.08
N GLU A 588 27.79 35.68 -43.06
CA GLU A 588 27.61 37.13 -42.94
C GLU A 588 26.13 37.51 -42.84
N GLN A 589 25.25 36.82 -43.59
CA GLN A 589 23.80 36.96 -43.46
C GLN A 589 23.28 36.49 -42.10
N LEU A 590 23.79 35.36 -41.58
CA LEU A 590 23.43 34.83 -40.27
C LEU A 590 23.79 35.80 -39.14
N ALA A 591 24.98 36.41 -39.20
CA ALA A 591 25.43 37.41 -38.23
C ALA A 591 24.56 38.67 -38.24
N ILE A 592 24.12 39.13 -39.42
CA ILE A 592 23.20 40.26 -39.57
C ILE A 592 21.81 39.94 -39.00
N LEU A 593 21.28 38.75 -39.28
CA LEU A 593 19.96 38.32 -38.78
C LEU A 593 19.96 38.20 -37.24
N LYS A 594 21.01 37.61 -36.65
CA LYS A 594 21.19 37.52 -35.19
C LYS A 594 21.26 38.88 -34.50
N GLY A 595 21.78 39.91 -35.19
CA GLY A 595 21.87 41.29 -34.67
C GLY A 595 20.56 42.10 -34.68
N VAL A 596 19.52 41.66 -35.40
CA VAL A 596 18.22 42.37 -35.53
C VAL A 596 17.17 41.85 -34.53
N ALA A 597 17.41 40.67 -33.93
CA ALA A 597 16.45 39.87 -33.16
C ALA A 597 15.87 40.52 -31.88
N CYS A 598 16.34 41.70 -31.46
CA CYS A 598 15.83 42.42 -30.28
C CYS A 598 15.30 43.83 -30.56
N SER A 599 15.15 44.19 -31.83
CA SER A 599 14.58 45.49 -32.17
C SER A 599 13.06 45.35 -32.33
N GLU A 600 12.31 45.95 -31.40
CA GLU A 600 10.97 46.44 -31.74
C GLU A 600 11.10 47.21 -33.06
N LYS A 601 10.38 46.77 -34.09
CA LYS A 601 10.46 47.42 -35.41
C LYS A 601 10.20 48.91 -35.22
N LYS A 602 11.25 49.68 -35.54
CA LYS A 602 11.26 51.14 -35.63
C LYS A 602 10.04 51.63 -36.39
N ASP A 603 9.28 52.50 -35.74
CA ASP A 603 8.74 53.68 -36.40
C ASP A 603 8.93 54.91 -35.50
N GLY A 604 9.97 55.67 -35.81
CA GLY A 604 9.99 57.13 -35.65
C GLY A 604 10.13 57.72 -34.25
N LYS A 605 11.37 58.15 -33.94
CA LYS A 605 11.75 59.29 -33.08
C LYS A 605 10.93 59.50 -31.79
N ASP A 606 11.57 59.27 -30.65
CA ASP A 606 11.18 59.90 -29.39
C ASP A 606 11.10 61.43 -29.58
N PRO A 607 9.91 62.07 -29.42
CA PRO A 607 9.75 63.50 -29.59
C PRO A 607 10.46 64.36 -28.54
N ASP A 608 10.95 63.78 -27.44
CA ASP A 608 11.47 64.52 -26.29
C ASP A 608 12.99 64.38 -26.05
N CYS A 609 13.76 63.69 -26.92
CA CYS A 609 15.23 63.57 -26.77
C CYS A 609 15.94 64.91 -27.06
N ASN A 610 16.56 65.52 -26.04
CA ASN A 610 17.28 66.79 -26.13
C ASN A 610 18.71 66.66 -25.53
N PRO A 611 19.63 65.96 -26.22
CA PRO A 611 20.93 65.60 -25.68
C PRO A 611 21.76 66.84 -25.35
N HIS A 612 22.31 66.88 -24.15
CA HIS A 612 23.09 68.01 -23.69
C HIS A 612 24.41 68.10 -24.49
N PRO A 613 24.66 69.20 -25.23
CA PRO A 613 25.69 69.27 -26.26
C PRO A 613 27.13 69.16 -25.73
N VAL A 614 27.32 69.33 -24.42
CA VAL A 614 28.62 69.24 -23.74
C VAL A 614 28.76 67.99 -22.88
N ILE A 615 27.67 67.51 -22.27
CA ILE A 615 27.74 66.38 -21.33
C ILE A 615 27.82 65.06 -22.09
N CYS A 616 27.07 64.91 -23.20
CA CYS A 616 27.03 63.65 -23.93
C CYS A 616 28.34 63.24 -24.63
N PRO A 617 29.12 64.15 -25.25
CA PRO A 617 30.45 63.82 -25.74
C PRO A 617 31.42 63.37 -24.62
N LEU A 618 31.31 63.94 -23.42
CA LEU A 618 32.13 63.57 -22.26
C LEU A 618 31.66 62.23 -21.65
N TYR A 619 30.36 62.00 -21.59
CA TYR A 619 29.76 60.72 -21.21
C TYR A 619 30.25 59.57 -22.12
N GLN A 620 30.27 59.76 -23.43
CA GLN A 620 30.79 58.76 -24.37
C GLN A 620 32.28 58.44 -24.13
N GLN A 621 33.08 59.43 -23.75
CA GLN A 621 34.48 59.20 -23.35
C GLN A 621 34.58 58.43 -22.03
N LEU A 622 33.71 58.73 -21.05
CA LEU A 622 33.65 57.95 -19.81
C LEU A 622 33.26 56.50 -20.08
N VAL A 623 32.25 56.23 -20.93
CA VAL A 623 31.85 54.86 -21.29
C VAL A 623 33.01 54.08 -21.93
N GLN A 624 33.77 54.73 -22.84
CA GLN A 624 34.96 54.11 -23.43
C GLN A 624 36.04 53.80 -22.40
N LEU A 625 36.34 54.74 -21.49
CA LEU A 625 37.29 54.51 -20.41
C LEU A 625 36.79 53.44 -19.43
N PHE A 626 35.49 53.39 -19.16
CA PHE A 626 34.89 52.37 -18.30
C PHE A 626 35.12 50.96 -18.86
N ASN A 627 34.77 50.78 -20.13
CA ASN A 627 34.91 49.48 -20.81
C ASN A 627 36.36 49.04 -20.96
N ASN A 628 37.28 50.00 -21.14
CA ASN A 628 38.70 49.68 -21.31
C ASN A 628 39.42 49.43 -19.98
N CYS A 629 39.03 50.11 -18.91
CA CYS A 629 39.84 50.19 -17.70
C CYS A 629 39.22 49.48 -16.50
N PHE A 630 37.91 49.26 -16.49
CA PHE A 630 37.21 48.52 -15.42
C PHE A 630 36.91 47.07 -15.84
N VAL A 631 37.89 46.42 -16.47
CA VAL A 631 37.85 45.00 -16.83
C VAL A 631 38.02 44.10 -15.60
N PRO A 632 37.51 42.85 -15.59
CA PRO A 632 37.74 41.93 -14.47
C PRO A 632 39.24 41.70 -14.24
N VAL A 633 39.66 41.75 -12.98
CA VAL A 633 41.06 41.54 -12.53
C VAL A 633 41.11 40.46 -11.47
N GLU A 634 42.14 39.61 -11.50
CA GLU A 634 42.38 38.52 -10.55
C GLU A 634 43.58 38.80 -9.63
N THR A 635 44.41 39.80 -9.98
CA THR A 635 45.61 40.16 -9.21
C THR A 635 45.69 41.66 -8.91
N SER A 636 46.43 42.05 -7.87
CA SER A 636 46.68 43.46 -7.56
C SER A 636 47.54 44.15 -8.64
N GLU A 637 48.41 43.39 -9.33
CA GLU A 637 49.25 43.90 -10.42
C GLU A 637 48.41 44.40 -11.62
N GLU A 638 47.32 43.70 -11.95
CA GLU A 638 46.37 44.12 -12.98
C GLU A 638 45.57 45.37 -12.57
N VAL A 639 45.34 45.60 -11.27
CA VAL A 639 44.73 46.84 -10.79
C VAL A 639 45.72 48.00 -10.95
N ASP A 640 46.99 47.78 -10.61
CA ASP A 640 48.07 48.78 -10.71
C ASP A 640 48.31 49.24 -12.15
N GLU A 641 48.23 48.33 -13.12
CA GLU A 641 48.34 48.64 -14.56
C GLU A 641 47.25 49.60 -15.07
N ASN A 642 46.11 49.69 -14.37
CA ASN A 642 44.95 50.49 -14.76
C ASN A 642 44.77 51.79 -13.94
N ILE A 643 45.64 52.07 -12.96
CA ILE A 643 45.54 53.27 -12.09
C ILE A 643 45.52 54.57 -12.91
N ASP A 644 46.45 54.72 -13.86
CA ASP A 644 46.51 55.89 -14.74
C ASP A 644 45.21 56.09 -15.53
N CYS A 645 44.49 55.01 -15.81
CA CYS A 645 43.22 55.10 -16.50
C CYS A 645 42.05 55.48 -15.58
N PHE A 646 42.05 55.04 -14.32
CA PHE A 646 41.05 55.50 -13.33
C PHE A 646 41.20 56.99 -13.04
N GLU A 647 42.44 57.51 -13.02
CA GLU A 647 42.69 58.94 -12.92
C GLU A 647 42.16 59.72 -14.13
N GLN A 648 42.29 59.17 -15.34
CA GLN A 648 41.68 59.76 -16.54
C GLN A 648 40.16 59.77 -16.47
N PHE A 649 39.55 58.71 -15.96
CA PHE A 649 38.11 58.66 -15.70
C PHE A 649 37.68 59.76 -14.71
N ASN A 650 38.40 59.88 -13.58
CA ASN A 650 38.19 60.94 -12.59
C ASN A 650 38.37 62.36 -13.17
N TYR A 651 39.34 62.55 -14.07
CA TYR A 651 39.57 63.83 -14.73
C TYR A 651 38.35 64.26 -15.56
N ILE A 652 37.73 63.34 -16.30
CA ILE A 652 36.53 63.65 -17.08
C ILE A 652 35.31 63.89 -16.17
N LEU A 653 35.17 63.13 -15.09
CA LEU A 653 34.14 63.40 -14.07
C LEU A 653 34.25 64.83 -13.50
N LYS A 654 35.47 65.34 -13.25
CA LYS A 654 35.69 66.74 -12.83
C LYS A 654 35.26 67.76 -13.87
N GLN A 655 35.40 67.46 -15.16
CA GLN A 655 34.93 68.34 -16.23
C GLN A 655 33.40 68.39 -16.27
N ILE A 656 32.75 67.26 -16.01
CA ILE A 656 31.28 67.15 -15.98
C ILE A 656 30.71 67.81 -14.71
N ALA A 657 31.41 67.74 -13.58
CA ALA A 657 31.01 68.39 -12.32
C ALA A 657 30.78 69.90 -12.46
N PHE A 658 31.37 70.58 -13.45
CA PHE A 658 31.10 71.99 -13.74
C PHE A 658 29.69 72.25 -14.30
N TYR A 659 29.03 71.21 -14.83
CA TYR A 659 27.72 71.28 -15.47
C TYR A 659 26.61 70.59 -14.67
N ILE A 660 26.97 69.83 -13.61
CA ILE A 660 26.04 69.05 -12.78
C ILE A 660 26.27 69.44 -11.31
N GLU A 661 25.43 70.34 -10.77
CA GLU A 661 25.41 70.72 -9.35
C GLU A 661 24.18 70.10 -8.66
N THR A 662 24.13 68.77 -8.51
CA THR A 662 23.07 68.06 -7.76
C THR A 662 23.65 67.32 -6.56
N ASP A 663 22.93 67.32 -5.43
CA ASP A 663 23.39 66.66 -4.19
C ASP A 663 23.66 65.15 -4.41
N GLU A 664 22.86 64.49 -5.26
CA GLU A 664 22.97 63.07 -5.61
C GLU A 664 24.23 62.73 -6.43
N TYR A 665 24.68 63.63 -7.31
CA TYR A 665 25.94 63.45 -8.05
C TYR A 665 27.16 63.71 -7.16
N VAL A 666 27.09 64.73 -6.30
CA VAL A 666 28.21 65.14 -5.45
C VAL A 666 28.58 64.05 -4.45
N GLU A 667 27.61 63.42 -3.79
CA GLU A 667 27.86 62.36 -2.82
C GLU A 667 28.56 61.15 -3.45
N GLU A 668 28.09 60.71 -4.62
CA GLU A 668 28.65 59.54 -5.31
C GLU A 668 30.00 59.84 -5.97
N TYR A 669 30.21 61.07 -6.43
CA TYR A 669 31.50 61.50 -6.92
C TYR A 669 32.53 61.57 -5.79
N GLU A 670 32.16 62.08 -4.61
CA GLU A 670 33.04 62.05 -3.42
C GLU A 670 33.35 60.62 -2.97
N ASN A 671 32.36 59.72 -3.03
CA ASN A 671 32.54 58.30 -2.75
C ASN A 671 33.52 57.64 -3.74
N PHE A 672 33.35 57.86 -5.04
CA PHE A 672 34.25 57.39 -6.09
C PHE A 672 35.70 57.85 -5.86
N VAL A 673 35.89 59.15 -5.58
CA VAL A 673 37.22 59.71 -5.30
C VAL A 673 37.82 59.13 -4.01
N SER A 674 37.00 58.91 -2.98
CA SER A 674 37.44 58.28 -1.73
C SER A 674 37.96 56.86 -1.95
N ILE A 675 37.25 56.07 -2.76
CA ILE A 675 37.64 54.69 -3.10
C ILE A 675 38.91 54.70 -3.97
N LEU A 676 39.02 55.62 -4.93
CA LEU A 676 40.19 55.76 -5.80
C LEU A 676 41.47 56.04 -4.98
N ASN A 677 41.40 57.01 -4.05
CA ASN A 677 42.52 57.33 -3.17
C ASN A 677 42.89 56.15 -2.25
N GLN A 678 41.91 55.33 -1.84
CA GLN A 678 42.18 54.11 -1.06
C GLN A 678 42.95 53.08 -1.89
N ILE A 679 42.61 52.90 -3.16
CA ILE A 679 43.31 51.99 -4.07
C ILE A 679 44.76 52.42 -4.27
N GLU A 680 45.02 53.71 -4.47
CA GLU A 680 46.37 54.27 -4.58
C GLU A 680 47.21 54.05 -3.32
N SER A 681 46.57 53.93 -2.15
CA SER A 681 47.26 53.65 -0.88
C SER A 681 47.52 52.15 -0.61
N LEU A 682 46.98 51.25 -1.44
CA LEU A 682 46.97 49.79 -1.24
C LEU A 682 47.75 49.01 -2.32
N VAL A 683 48.62 49.67 -3.08
CA VAL A 683 49.44 49.09 -4.16
C VAL A 683 50.11 47.78 -3.71
N GLY A 684 49.84 46.69 -4.45
CA GLY A 684 50.42 45.36 -4.21
C GLY A 684 49.78 44.53 -3.08
N HIS A 685 48.68 44.98 -2.48
CA HIS A 685 47.94 44.23 -1.46
C HIS A 685 46.67 43.56 -2.02
N HIS A 686 46.34 42.35 -1.55
CA HIS A 686 45.14 41.63 -2.01
C HIS A 686 43.82 42.39 -1.76
N GLU A 687 43.76 43.23 -0.72
CA GLU A 687 42.61 44.10 -0.42
C GLU A 687 42.32 45.14 -1.52
N GLN A 688 43.31 45.44 -2.38
CA GLN A 688 43.18 46.35 -3.52
C GLN A 688 42.15 45.86 -4.55
N ILE A 689 42.02 44.53 -4.74
CA ILE A 689 41.05 43.92 -5.66
C ILE A 689 39.61 44.15 -5.19
N ILE A 690 39.36 44.02 -3.87
CA ILE A 690 38.04 44.26 -3.28
C ILE A 690 37.65 45.73 -3.41
N ARG A 691 38.61 46.65 -3.26
CA ARG A 691 38.37 48.09 -3.45
C ARG A 691 38.16 48.44 -4.92
N PHE A 692 38.86 47.78 -5.84
CA PHE A 692 38.64 47.91 -7.29
C PHE A 692 37.20 47.54 -7.69
N LEU A 693 36.64 46.44 -7.17
CA LEU A 693 35.25 46.07 -7.46
C LEU A 693 34.26 47.15 -7.01
N ARG A 694 34.50 47.77 -5.84
CA ARG A 694 33.68 48.89 -5.34
C ARG A 694 33.86 50.15 -6.19
N LEU A 695 35.08 50.43 -6.66
CA LEU A 695 35.36 51.55 -7.56
C LEU A 695 34.60 51.37 -8.88
N LYS A 696 34.57 50.15 -9.43
CA LYS A 696 33.81 49.81 -10.64
C LYS A 696 32.32 50.03 -10.46
N THR A 697 31.74 49.56 -9.36
CA THR A 697 30.31 49.79 -9.06
C THR A 697 29.99 51.28 -8.93
N SER A 698 30.84 52.04 -8.23
CA SER A 698 30.66 53.48 -8.07
C SER A 698 30.82 54.26 -9.40
N ALA A 699 31.77 53.85 -10.25
CA ALA A 699 31.93 54.42 -11.60
C ALA A 699 30.71 54.14 -12.49
N GLN A 700 30.12 52.95 -12.40
CA GLN A 700 28.91 52.59 -13.14
C GLN A 700 27.70 53.41 -12.70
N PHE A 701 27.54 53.61 -11.39
CA PHE A 701 26.47 54.48 -10.85
C PHE A 701 26.61 55.94 -11.31
N LEU A 702 27.83 56.47 -11.32
CA LEU A 702 28.11 57.82 -11.84
C LEU A 702 27.82 57.95 -13.34
N LEU A 703 28.12 56.91 -14.14
CA LEU A 703 27.75 56.87 -15.55
C LEU A 703 26.23 56.99 -15.73
N ASP A 704 25.44 56.25 -14.95
CA ASP A 704 23.98 56.28 -15.03
C ASP A 704 23.40 57.65 -14.64
N ILE A 705 23.93 58.30 -13.60
CA ILE A 705 23.53 59.67 -13.22
C ILE A 705 23.83 60.66 -14.35
N ILE A 706 25.05 60.62 -14.91
CA ILE A 706 25.49 61.53 -15.99
C ILE A 706 24.68 61.30 -17.27
N LYS A 707 24.39 60.02 -17.57
CA LYS A 707 23.58 59.59 -18.70
C LYS A 707 22.18 60.19 -18.64
N ASN A 708 21.54 60.07 -17.47
CA ASN A 708 20.20 60.59 -17.21
C ASN A 708 20.16 62.12 -17.19
N PHE A 709 21.15 62.78 -16.58
CA PHE A 709 21.20 64.24 -16.52
C PHE A 709 21.44 64.87 -17.90
N GLY A 710 22.32 64.27 -18.71
CA GLY A 710 22.66 64.77 -20.03
C GLY A 710 21.66 64.40 -21.13
N ASP A 711 20.65 63.56 -20.83
CA ASP A 711 19.76 62.94 -21.82
C ASP A 711 20.54 62.29 -22.97
N CYS A 712 21.57 61.51 -22.61
CA CYS A 712 22.58 61.01 -23.54
C CYS A 712 22.20 59.67 -24.20
N ASP A 713 20.94 59.23 -24.04
CA ASP A 713 20.39 57.97 -24.56
C ASP A 713 19.81 58.08 -25.98
N CYS A 714 20.12 59.14 -26.73
CA CYS A 714 19.60 59.37 -28.09
C CYS A 714 20.21 58.48 -29.20
N LEU A 715 20.82 57.34 -28.86
CA LEU A 715 21.24 56.31 -29.82
C LEU A 715 20.65 54.98 -29.37
N PRO A 716 20.23 54.10 -30.32
CA PRO A 716 19.72 52.79 -29.95
C PRO A 716 20.80 52.06 -29.16
N THR A 717 20.50 51.77 -27.91
CA THR A 717 21.34 50.99 -27.02
C THR A 717 21.55 49.61 -27.63
N GLU A 718 22.79 49.29 -28.00
CA GLU A 718 23.21 47.91 -28.16
C GLU A 718 23.11 47.21 -26.80
N ASN A 719 22.60 45.98 -26.82
CA ASN A 719 22.56 44.98 -25.76
C ASN A 719 21.44 45.08 -24.71
N ASN A 720 20.19 45.22 -25.15
CA ASN A 720 19.12 44.45 -24.48
C ASN A 720 19.35 42.97 -24.81
N LYS A 721 19.91 42.18 -23.89
CA LYS A 721 19.97 40.72 -24.03
C LYS A 721 18.54 40.19 -24.24
N CYS A 722 18.21 39.75 -25.46
CA CYS A 722 16.99 38.99 -25.73
C CYS A 722 17.09 37.65 -25.04
N SER A 723 16.47 37.53 -23.87
CA SER A 723 16.41 36.27 -23.16
C SER A 723 14.98 35.82 -22.91
N THR A 724 14.82 34.50 -22.89
CA THR A 724 13.67 33.80 -22.33
C THR A 724 14.17 33.02 -21.13
N SER A 725 13.39 33.03 -20.06
CA SER A 725 13.77 32.45 -18.78
C SER A 725 12.69 31.49 -18.32
N LEU A 726 13.07 30.25 -18.05
CA LEU A 726 12.20 29.23 -17.47
C LEU A 726 12.35 29.28 -15.93
N GLN A 727 11.25 29.50 -15.23
CA GLN A 727 11.22 29.47 -13.77
C GLN A 727 11.03 28.04 -13.26
N GLN A 728 10.05 27.33 -13.82
CA GLN A 728 9.67 25.99 -13.36
C GLN A 728 8.95 25.21 -14.46
N ILE A 729 9.16 23.91 -14.47
CA ILE A 729 8.31 22.93 -15.13
C ILE A 729 7.83 21.90 -14.10
N CYS A 730 6.54 21.59 -14.09
CA CYS A 730 5.97 20.48 -13.34
C CYS A 730 5.32 19.47 -14.30
N TRP A 731 5.33 18.19 -13.95
CA TRP A 731 4.74 17.12 -14.76
C TRP A 731 4.11 16.03 -13.90
N LEU A 732 2.98 15.49 -14.36
CA LEU A 732 2.38 14.27 -13.80
C LEU A 732 2.68 13.10 -14.75
N THR A 733 3.43 12.12 -14.26
CA THR A 733 3.77 10.92 -15.05
C THR A 733 2.50 10.13 -15.37
N LEU A 734 2.49 9.44 -16.51
CA LEU A 734 1.41 8.54 -16.90
C LEU A 734 1.18 7.46 -15.83
N GLU A 735 2.25 6.95 -15.22
CA GLU A 735 2.17 5.96 -14.15
C GLU A 735 1.48 6.51 -12.90
N ASN A 736 1.84 7.72 -12.45
CA ASN A 736 1.17 8.35 -11.31
C ASN A 736 -0.30 8.65 -11.63
N TYR A 737 -0.60 9.10 -12.86
CA TYR A 737 -1.99 9.29 -13.29
C TYR A 737 -2.79 7.98 -13.29
N GLU A 738 -2.25 6.90 -13.86
CA GLU A 738 -2.89 5.58 -13.88
C GLU A 738 -3.10 5.04 -12.46
N TYR A 739 -2.11 5.18 -11.58
CA TYR A 739 -2.24 4.86 -10.16
C TYR A 739 -3.36 5.67 -9.49
N ASN A 740 -3.47 6.97 -9.78
CA ASN A 740 -4.54 7.80 -9.25
C ASN A 740 -5.93 7.35 -9.74
N GLN A 741 -6.04 6.75 -10.93
CA GLN A 741 -7.30 6.19 -11.43
C GLN A 741 -7.72 4.90 -10.70
N THR A 742 -6.79 4.24 -10.01
CA THR A 742 -7.06 3.02 -9.22
C THR A 742 -7.29 3.31 -7.74
N ILE A 743 -7.38 4.57 -7.33
CA ILE A 743 -7.77 4.93 -5.96
C ILE A 743 -9.30 4.84 -5.86
N PRO A 744 -9.86 3.96 -5.02
CA PRO A 744 -11.30 3.94 -4.79
C PRO A 744 -11.73 5.23 -4.07
N GLY A 745 -12.82 5.85 -4.55
CA GLY A 745 -13.37 7.05 -3.91
C GLY A 745 -14.00 6.72 -2.56
N SER A 746 -14.00 7.67 -1.63
CA SER A 746 -14.54 7.47 -0.28
C SER A 746 -15.98 6.96 -0.23
N GLY A 747 -16.84 7.40 -1.15
CA GLY A 747 -18.22 6.91 -1.25
C GLY A 747 -18.32 5.42 -1.64
N ALA A 748 -17.39 4.92 -2.46
CA ALA A 748 -17.35 3.51 -2.83
C ALA A 748 -16.83 2.63 -1.68
N ILE A 749 -15.89 3.15 -0.88
CA ILE A 749 -15.38 2.46 0.32
C ILE A 749 -16.49 2.37 1.37
N GLU A 750 -17.25 3.45 1.59
CA GLU A 750 -18.42 3.45 2.48
C GLU A 750 -19.49 2.45 2.01
N GLU A 751 -19.87 2.49 0.73
CA GLU A 751 -20.85 1.55 0.16
C GLU A 751 -20.40 0.10 0.33
N GLU A 752 -19.13 -0.21 0.05
CA GLU A 752 -18.57 -1.55 0.27
C GLU A 752 -18.63 -1.99 1.73
N PHE A 753 -18.31 -1.09 2.66
CA PHE A 753 -18.38 -1.37 4.09
C PHE A 753 -19.82 -1.65 4.54
N GLN A 754 -20.80 -0.86 4.08
CA GLN A 754 -22.21 -1.08 4.39
C GLN A 754 -22.72 -2.41 3.81
N ASP A 755 -22.36 -2.74 2.57
CA ASP A 755 -22.69 -4.03 1.94
C ASP A 755 -22.09 -5.20 2.73
N MET A 756 -20.87 -5.05 3.24
CA MET A 756 -20.22 -6.05 4.09
C MET A 756 -20.97 -6.25 5.40
N VAL A 757 -21.33 -5.15 6.09
CA VAL A 757 -22.08 -5.20 7.34
C VAL A 757 -23.46 -5.84 7.11
N GLU A 758 -24.18 -5.42 6.07
CA GLU A 758 -25.50 -5.98 5.71
C GLU A 758 -25.41 -7.48 5.40
N GLY A 759 -24.44 -7.89 4.59
CA GLY A 759 -24.23 -9.30 4.22
C GLY A 759 -23.82 -10.20 5.38
N VAL A 760 -23.23 -9.64 6.45
CA VAL A 760 -22.90 -10.36 7.68
C VAL A 760 -24.08 -10.40 8.65
N GLN A 761 -24.79 -9.29 8.84
CA GLN A 761 -25.81 -9.13 9.89
C GLN A 761 -27.21 -9.60 9.46
N SER A 762 -27.57 -9.46 8.19
CA SER A 762 -28.95 -9.68 7.73
C SER A 762 -29.20 -11.09 7.21
N ILE A 763 -28.14 -11.80 6.80
CA ILE A 763 -28.24 -13.10 6.14
C ILE A 763 -27.20 -14.03 6.73
N VAL A 764 -27.61 -15.25 7.07
CA VAL A 764 -26.69 -16.31 7.47
C VAL A 764 -25.70 -16.55 6.31
N GLN A 765 -24.41 -16.71 6.64
CA GLN A 765 -23.36 -16.87 5.64
C GLN A 765 -23.73 -17.93 4.57
N PRO A 766 -23.69 -17.57 3.27
CA PRO A 766 -24.16 -18.45 2.21
C PRO A 766 -23.19 -19.61 1.95
N ILE A 767 -23.76 -20.70 1.43
CA ILE A 767 -23.03 -21.90 0.99
C ILE A 767 -23.44 -22.29 -0.43
N TRP A 768 -22.76 -23.26 -1.04
CA TRP A 768 -23.16 -23.78 -2.35
C TRP A 768 -24.47 -24.56 -2.23
N ARG A 769 -25.39 -24.34 -3.18
CA ARG A 769 -26.63 -25.11 -3.29
C ARG A 769 -26.33 -26.60 -3.57
N PRO A 770 -27.01 -27.56 -2.91
CA PRO A 770 -26.79 -28.99 -3.11
C PRO A 770 -27.12 -29.49 -4.52
N ASN A 771 -26.57 -30.65 -4.88
CA ASN A 771 -26.87 -31.38 -6.13
C ASN A 771 -26.73 -30.52 -7.39
N THR A 772 -25.79 -29.56 -7.38
CA THR A 772 -25.64 -28.57 -8.43
C THR A 772 -24.21 -28.58 -8.95
N ALA A 773 -24.05 -28.49 -10.27
CA ALA A 773 -22.76 -28.33 -10.91
C ALA A 773 -22.48 -26.86 -11.18
N TYR A 774 -21.24 -26.45 -10.99
CA TYR A 774 -20.79 -25.06 -11.08
C TYR A 774 -19.59 -24.93 -12.00
N TYR A 775 -19.44 -23.75 -12.58
CA TYR A 775 -18.14 -23.25 -12.97
C TYR A 775 -17.95 -21.81 -12.54
N VAL A 776 -16.69 -21.46 -12.31
CA VAL A 776 -16.24 -20.09 -12.08
C VAL A 776 -15.31 -19.72 -13.22
N LYS A 777 -15.59 -18.58 -13.87
CA LYS A 777 -14.73 -18.00 -14.90
C LYS A 777 -13.99 -16.81 -14.31
N TYR A 778 -12.68 -16.78 -14.50
CA TYR A 778 -11.84 -15.62 -14.26
C TYR A 778 -11.27 -15.14 -15.59
N ARG A 779 -11.45 -13.86 -15.92
CA ARG A 779 -10.82 -13.24 -17.09
C ARG A 779 -9.73 -12.29 -16.64
N LEU A 780 -8.49 -12.67 -16.88
CA LEU A 780 -7.32 -11.84 -16.60
C LEU A 780 -6.83 -11.16 -17.87
N LYS A 781 -6.26 -9.97 -17.73
CA LYS A 781 -5.69 -9.21 -18.82
C LYS A 781 -4.28 -8.75 -18.46
N ASP A 782 -3.35 -8.97 -19.38
CA ASP A 782 -2.04 -8.33 -19.43
C ASP A 782 -2.04 -7.30 -20.57
N GLU A 783 -1.97 -6.03 -20.20
CA GLU A 783 -1.82 -4.92 -21.13
C GLU A 783 -0.33 -4.58 -21.28
N VAL A 784 0.18 -4.75 -22.49
CA VAL A 784 1.60 -4.56 -22.79
C VAL A 784 1.82 -3.20 -23.48
N ASP A 785 2.78 -2.43 -22.97
CA ASP A 785 3.16 -1.10 -23.46
C ASP A 785 1.97 -0.13 -23.59
N ASN A 786 1.03 -0.17 -22.63
CA ASN A 786 -0.18 0.66 -22.61
C ASN A 786 -1.05 0.53 -23.88
N GLY A 787 -1.12 -0.68 -24.44
CA GLY A 787 -1.98 -0.98 -25.61
C GLY A 787 -1.29 -0.87 -26.97
N GLU A 788 0.02 -0.59 -27.00
CA GLU A 788 0.83 -0.60 -28.23
C GLU A 788 0.99 -2.01 -28.85
N SER A 789 0.63 -3.05 -28.10
CA SER A 789 0.54 -4.42 -28.61
C SER A 789 -0.75 -5.11 -28.17
N ASN A 790 -1.09 -6.21 -28.85
CA ASN A 790 -2.29 -6.96 -28.53
C ASN A 790 -2.24 -7.44 -27.07
N PRO A 791 -3.24 -7.10 -26.25
CA PRO A 791 -3.26 -7.53 -24.85
C PRO A 791 -3.38 -9.05 -24.76
N GLY A 792 -2.76 -9.63 -23.75
CA GLY A 792 -2.98 -11.02 -23.36
C GLY A 792 -4.31 -11.12 -22.62
N ILE A 793 -5.29 -11.81 -23.18
CA ILE A 793 -6.56 -12.11 -22.50
C ILE A 793 -6.57 -13.59 -22.14
N TYR A 794 -6.77 -13.89 -20.86
CA TYR A 794 -6.69 -15.24 -20.32
C TYR A 794 -7.99 -15.58 -19.59
N ASP A 795 -8.77 -16.49 -20.16
CA ASP A 795 -9.96 -17.06 -19.52
C ASP A 795 -9.60 -18.38 -18.81
N TYR A 796 -9.95 -18.47 -17.52
CA TYR A 796 -9.79 -19.68 -16.71
C TYR A 796 -11.15 -20.18 -16.24
N TYR A 797 -11.45 -21.45 -16.48
CA TYR A 797 -12.69 -22.07 -16.05
C TYR A 797 -12.38 -23.15 -15.01
N TYR A 798 -12.86 -22.93 -13.79
CA TYR A 798 -12.78 -23.89 -12.70
C TYR A 798 -14.14 -24.47 -12.42
N SER A 799 -14.25 -25.79 -12.43
CA SER A 799 -15.52 -26.48 -12.28
C SER A 799 -15.51 -27.50 -11.15
N PHE A 800 -16.67 -27.62 -10.52
CA PHE A 800 -16.92 -28.53 -9.41
C PHE A 800 -18.42 -28.78 -9.33
N LYS A 801 -18.82 -29.80 -8.58
CA LYS A 801 -20.21 -30.02 -8.22
C LYS A 801 -20.34 -30.28 -6.74
N THR A 802 -21.53 -30.05 -6.23
CA THR A 802 -21.90 -30.38 -4.86
C THR A 802 -22.89 -31.53 -4.86
N VAL A 803 -22.90 -32.31 -3.79
CA VAL A 803 -23.81 -33.46 -3.65
C VAL A 803 -24.34 -33.52 -2.23
N GLY A 804 -25.66 -33.57 -2.08
CA GLY A 804 -26.36 -33.71 -0.79
C GLY A 804 -25.97 -32.70 0.30
N PRO A 805 -26.78 -32.55 1.34
CA PRO A 805 -26.37 -31.88 2.57
C PRO A 805 -25.64 -32.81 3.52
N LEU A 806 -25.30 -32.28 4.70
CA LEU A 806 -24.76 -33.02 5.82
C LEU A 806 -25.55 -34.32 6.09
N GLY A 807 -24.87 -35.46 6.23
CA GLY A 807 -25.50 -36.78 6.39
C GLY A 807 -25.75 -37.56 5.08
N HIS A 808 -25.90 -36.85 3.96
CA HIS A 808 -26.16 -37.44 2.64
C HIS A 808 -24.92 -37.44 1.75
N TYR A 809 -24.19 -36.32 1.78
CA TYR A 809 -23.03 -36.07 0.93
C TYR A 809 -21.95 -37.17 0.98
N HIS A 810 -21.54 -37.60 2.18
CA HIS A 810 -20.49 -38.60 2.38
C HIS A 810 -20.81 -40.02 1.87
N LYS A 811 -22.09 -40.29 1.55
CA LYS A 811 -22.54 -41.59 1.04
C LYS A 811 -22.52 -41.65 -0.48
N ASN A 812 -22.29 -40.52 -1.16
CA ASN A 812 -22.16 -40.52 -2.60
C ASN A 812 -20.90 -41.32 -3.00
N PRO A 813 -21.02 -42.34 -3.87
CA PRO A 813 -19.89 -43.20 -4.22
C PRO A 813 -18.77 -42.47 -4.97
N ASP A 814 -19.06 -41.28 -5.51
CA ASP A 814 -18.11 -40.46 -6.27
C ASP A 814 -17.32 -39.50 -5.37
N VAL A 815 -17.59 -39.45 -4.06
CA VAL A 815 -16.81 -38.69 -3.08
C VAL A 815 -15.48 -39.40 -2.80
N ASP A 816 -14.36 -38.71 -3.03
CA ASP A 816 -13.01 -39.27 -2.96
C ASP A 816 -12.18 -38.82 -1.73
N TYR A 817 -12.60 -37.77 -1.04
CA TYR A 817 -11.95 -37.26 0.18
C TYR A 817 -12.18 -38.15 1.42
N ILE A 818 -13.14 -39.08 1.36
CA ILE A 818 -13.35 -40.10 2.39
C ILE A 818 -12.61 -41.38 2.00
N LYS A 819 -11.55 -41.70 2.73
CA LYS A 819 -10.75 -42.90 2.45
C LYS A 819 -11.60 -44.17 2.59
N PRO A 820 -11.53 -45.12 1.62
CA PRO A 820 -12.24 -46.40 1.71
C PRO A 820 -11.93 -47.14 3.01
N ASN A 821 -12.95 -47.71 3.66
CA ASN A 821 -12.90 -48.43 4.95
C ASN A 821 -12.68 -47.57 6.20
N THR A 822 -12.74 -46.24 6.11
CA THR A 822 -12.76 -45.36 7.30
C THR A 822 -14.18 -45.28 7.85
N LYS A 823 -14.35 -45.24 9.18
CA LYS A 823 -15.67 -45.00 9.77
C LYS A 823 -16.06 -43.55 9.50
N PRO A 824 -17.25 -43.28 8.93
CA PRO A 824 -17.71 -41.91 8.68
C PRO A 824 -17.48 -40.99 9.89
N ASP A 825 -17.84 -41.43 11.09
CA ASP A 825 -17.69 -40.71 12.37
C ASP A 825 -16.27 -40.19 12.70
N GLN A 826 -15.23 -40.61 11.97
CA GLN A 826 -13.85 -40.12 12.13
C GLN A 826 -13.53 -38.91 11.25
N TYR A 827 -14.38 -38.61 10.27
CA TYR A 827 -14.30 -37.42 9.44
C TYR A 827 -15.31 -36.40 9.94
N ALA A 828 -14.82 -35.20 10.27
CA ALA A 828 -15.65 -34.05 10.66
C ALA A 828 -16.76 -33.77 9.63
N LEU A 829 -16.47 -34.08 8.36
CA LEU A 829 -17.36 -33.95 7.21
C LEU A 829 -18.33 -35.13 7.05
N THR A 830 -18.87 -35.69 8.12
CA THR A 830 -19.92 -36.72 8.00
C THR A 830 -20.97 -36.63 9.09
N SER A 831 -20.63 -35.94 10.19
CA SER A 831 -21.43 -35.86 11.40
C SER A 831 -21.59 -34.39 11.81
N LEU A 832 -22.71 -34.09 12.46
CA LEU A 832 -22.96 -32.75 13.03
C LEU A 832 -22.01 -32.44 14.19
N ARG A 833 -21.27 -33.43 14.70
CA ARG A 833 -20.43 -33.30 15.91
C ARG A 833 -19.47 -32.11 15.90
N SER A 834 -18.83 -31.84 14.77
CA SER A 834 -17.85 -30.74 14.67
C SER A 834 -18.49 -29.37 14.44
N TYR A 835 -19.80 -29.33 14.17
CA TYR A 835 -20.57 -28.11 13.96
C TYR A 835 -21.32 -27.67 15.23
N ILE A 836 -21.58 -28.56 16.19
CA ILE A 836 -22.33 -28.26 17.41
C ILE A 836 -21.48 -27.45 18.39
N ASP A 837 -22.05 -26.37 18.90
CA ASP A 837 -21.53 -25.69 20.08
C ASP A 837 -22.00 -26.42 21.35
N TYR A 838 -21.15 -27.34 21.86
CA TYR A 838 -21.45 -28.12 23.06
C TYR A 838 -21.50 -27.30 24.36
N ASN A 839 -20.97 -26.08 24.38
CA ASN A 839 -21.00 -25.23 25.56
C ASN A 839 -22.38 -24.58 25.72
N ARG A 840 -22.99 -24.15 24.61
CA ARG A 840 -24.31 -23.49 24.59
C ARG A 840 -25.48 -24.47 24.42
N SER A 841 -25.26 -25.61 23.76
CA SER A 841 -26.31 -26.61 23.51
C SER A 841 -26.77 -27.33 24.79
N TYR A 842 -28.10 -27.46 24.95
CA TYR A 842 -28.72 -28.09 26.12
C TYR A 842 -29.92 -28.96 25.70
N PRO A 843 -30.11 -30.17 26.27
CA PRO A 843 -29.20 -30.88 27.16
C PRO A 843 -27.85 -31.16 26.47
N ASN A 844 -26.85 -31.56 27.26
CA ASN A 844 -25.47 -31.73 26.80
C ASN A 844 -25.40 -32.60 25.52
N ALA A 845 -25.22 -31.94 24.38
CA ALA A 845 -25.28 -32.59 23.07
C ALA A 845 -24.08 -33.51 22.79
N ASP A 846 -23.05 -33.52 23.64
CA ASP A 846 -21.94 -34.47 23.63
C ASP A 846 -22.28 -35.79 24.36
N GLY A 847 -23.44 -35.85 25.01
CA GLY A 847 -23.89 -36.99 25.81
C GLY A 847 -23.29 -37.04 27.22
N SER A 848 -22.53 -36.03 27.64
CA SER A 848 -21.95 -35.99 28.98
C SER A 848 -23.02 -35.70 30.03
N LEU A 849 -23.19 -36.63 30.98
CA LEU A 849 -24.05 -36.44 32.16
C LEU A 849 -23.31 -35.75 33.32
N LEU A 850 -21.99 -35.55 33.18
CA LEU A 850 -21.19 -34.84 34.17
C LEU A 850 -21.40 -33.33 34.02
N ARG A 851 -21.54 -32.62 35.16
CA ARG A 851 -21.82 -31.18 35.18
C ARG A 851 -23.01 -30.79 34.30
N ALA A 852 -24.03 -31.64 34.26
CA ALA A 852 -25.25 -31.43 33.47
C ALA A 852 -26.46 -31.28 34.40
N LYS A 853 -27.34 -30.33 34.13
CA LYS A 853 -28.67 -30.31 34.72
C LYS A 853 -29.55 -31.35 34.00
N PRO A 854 -30.14 -32.35 34.67
CA PRO A 854 -31.13 -33.23 34.06
C PRO A 854 -32.34 -32.44 33.54
N ILE A 855 -32.84 -32.79 32.36
CA ILE A 855 -33.94 -32.08 31.72
C ILE A 855 -35.26 -32.40 32.44
N PHE A 856 -36.12 -31.41 32.67
CA PHE A 856 -37.44 -31.67 33.28
C PHE A 856 -38.29 -32.56 32.38
N TYR A 857 -39.07 -33.47 32.98
CA TYR A 857 -39.83 -34.47 32.23
C TYR A 857 -41.28 -34.06 31.92
N GLY A 858 -41.74 -32.92 32.43
CA GLY A 858 -43.10 -32.42 32.20
C GLY A 858 -43.35 -31.98 30.77
N ASN A 859 -44.63 -31.98 30.37
CA ASN A 859 -45.07 -31.50 29.08
C ASN A 859 -44.64 -30.05 28.86
N GLU A 860 -44.03 -29.76 27.72
CA GLU A 860 -43.48 -28.43 27.38
C GLU A 860 -42.34 -27.94 28.29
N GLN A 861 -41.91 -28.76 29.26
CA GLN A 861 -40.77 -28.46 30.14
C GLN A 861 -39.46 -29.09 29.62
N CYS A 862 -39.58 -29.96 28.61
CA CYS A 862 -38.50 -30.76 28.07
C CYS A 862 -38.07 -30.20 26.71
N GLU A 863 -37.19 -29.21 26.70
CA GLU A 863 -36.67 -28.58 25.49
C GLU A 863 -35.26 -29.06 25.14
N ILE A 864 -35.04 -29.44 23.87
CA ILE A 864 -33.71 -29.68 23.30
C ILE A 864 -33.38 -28.50 22.38
N LYS A 865 -32.33 -27.76 22.72
CA LYS A 865 -31.82 -26.60 21.97
C LYS A 865 -30.37 -26.83 21.56
N LEU A 866 -30.10 -26.75 20.25
CA LEU A 866 -28.78 -26.93 19.66
C LEU A 866 -28.31 -25.62 19.03
N PHE A 867 -27.11 -25.22 19.43
CA PHE A 867 -26.39 -24.09 18.86
C PHE A 867 -25.23 -24.60 18.01
N PHE A 868 -24.80 -23.79 17.04
CA PHE A 868 -23.76 -24.16 16.10
C PHE A 868 -22.54 -23.23 16.23
N ILE A 869 -21.35 -23.80 16.03
CA ILE A 869 -20.09 -23.04 16.05
C ILE A 869 -20.02 -22.08 14.86
N LYS A 870 -20.61 -22.48 13.73
CA LYS A 870 -20.58 -21.77 12.48
C LYS A 870 -22.01 -21.46 11.99
N PRO A 871 -22.35 -20.19 11.71
CA PRO A 871 -23.73 -19.80 11.37
C PRO A 871 -24.31 -20.53 10.16
N MET A 872 -23.50 -20.78 9.11
CA MET A 872 -23.98 -21.41 7.86
C MET A 872 -24.50 -22.85 8.01
N THR A 873 -24.34 -23.46 9.19
CA THR A 873 -24.79 -24.84 9.46
C THR A 873 -26.30 -25.02 9.22
N SER A 874 -27.11 -23.98 9.39
CA SER A 874 -28.55 -24.06 9.12
C SER A 874 -28.86 -24.35 7.65
N HIS A 875 -28.11 -23.77 6.71
CA HIS A 875 -28.28 -24.02 5.26
C HIS A 875 -27.92 -25.46 4.86
N LEU A 876 -27.06 -26.13 5.63
CA LEU A 876 -26.77 -27.56 5.45
C LEU A 876 -27.96 -28.45 5.87
N LEU A 877 -28.94 -27.95 6.60
CA LEU A 877 -29.96 -28.76 7.27
C LEU A 877 -31.40 -28.31 6.98
N LYS A 878 -31.56 -27.32 6.10
CA LYS A 878 -32.84 -26.76 5.62
C LYS A 878 -33.11 -27.16 4.18
N GLY A 879 -34.35 -26.99 3.75
CA GLY A 879 -34.75 -27.02 2.35
C GLY A 879 -34.23 -25.82 1.57
N TRP A 880 -34.19 -25.95 0.25
CA TRP A 880 -33.75 -24.90 -0.68
C TRP A 880 -34.87 -24.51 -1.61
N ASN A 881 -35.17 -23.21 -1.70
CA ASN A 881 -36.20 -22.68 -2.60
C ASN A 881 -35.85 -22.91 -4.08
N ASP A 882 -36.85 -22.77 -4.96
CA ASP A 882 -36.63 -22.78 -6.41
C ASP A 882 -35.77 -21.59 -6.83
N TYR A 883 -34.76 -21.81 -7.68
CA TYR A 883 -33.79 -20.77 -8.06
C TYR A 883 -33.41 -20.90 -9.53
N LEU A 884 -33.68 -19.88 -10.34
CA LEU A 884 -33.29 -19.78 -11.77
C LEU A 884 -33.55 -21.05 -12.62
N GLY A 885 -34.73 -21.65 -12.44
CA GLY A 885 -35.15 -22.85 -13.17
C GLY A 885 -34.70 -24.17 -12.53
N MET A 886 -33.97 -24.12 -11.42
CA MET A 886 -33.73 -25.27 -10.55
C MET A 886 -34.92 -25.45 -9.59
N SER A 887 -35.45 -26.67 -9.51
CA SER A 887 -36.57 -27.02 -8.63
C SER A 887 -36.20 -26.88 -7.16
N GLN A 888 -37.18 -26.52 -6.32
CA GLN A 888 -37.07 -26.60 -4.86
C GLN A 888 -36.51 -27.98 -4.43
N LEU A 889 -35.70 -28.00 -3.38
CA LEU A 889 -35.20 -29.23 -2.74
C LEU A 889 -35.73 -29.28 -1.31
N ASP A 890 -36.46 -30.34 -0.98
CA ASP A 890 -36.98 -30.51 0.38
C ASP A 890 -35.87 -30.96 1.35
N GLY A 891 -35.83 -30.33 2.53
CA GLY A 891 -34.82 -30.59 3.55
C GLY A 891 -35.30 -30.19 4.95
N ALA A 892 -35.06 -31.04 5.94
CA ALA A 892 -35.41 -30.74 7.34
C ALA A 892 -34.61 -31.56 8.36
N LEU A 893 -33.97 -30.85 9.29
CA LEU A 893 -33.50 -31.41 10.55
C LEU A 893 -34.68 -31.80 11.45
N HIS A 894 -34.65 -33.00 11.98
CA HIS A 894 -35.64 -33.49 12.93
C HIS A 894 -35.01 -34.47 13.93
N ILE A 895 -35.73 -34.73 15.01
CA ILE A 895 -35.24 -35.50 16.15
C ILE A 895 -36.21 -36.61 16.53
N ALA A 896 -35.67 -37.71 17.04
CA ALA A 896 -36.45 -38.71 17.76
C ALA A 896 -35.79 -39.09 19.08
N ILE A 897 -36.62 -39.46 20.04
CA ILE A 897 -36.20 -39.86 21.37
C ILE A 897 -36.34 -41.37 21.47
N LYS A 898 -35.20 -42.04 21.68
CA LYS A 898 -35.12 -43.48 21.88
C LYS A 898 -35.08 -43.81 23.36
N ASP A 899 -35.98 -44.69 23.78
CA ASP A 899 -35.97 -45.32 25.10
C ASP A 899 -35.04 -46.52 25.09
N PRO A 900 -33.89 -46.50 25.81
CA PRO A 900 -32.90 -47.56 25.74
C PRO A 900 -33.37 -48.89 26.37
N ILE A 901 -34.46 -48.89 27.14
CA ILE A 901 -34.99 -50.08 27.80
C ILE A 901 -36.05 -50.76 26.95
N THR A 902 -36.97 -49.99 26.37
CA THR A 902 -38.08 -50.53 25.57
C THR A 902 -37.75 -50.58 24.07
N ASP A 903 -36.64 -49.97 23.64
CA ASP A 903 -36.21 -49.81 22.25
C ASP A 903 -37.23 -49.04 21.38
N VAL A 904 -38.15 -48.30 22.02
CA VAL A 904 -39.18 -47.50 21.35
C VAL A 904 -38.57 -46.17 20.90
N ILE A 905 -38.81 -45.78 19.65
CA ILE A 905 -38.32 -44.55 19.03
C ILE A 905 -39.50 -43.60 18.80
N ILE A 906 -39.56 -42.50 19.54
CA ILE A 906 -40.65 -41.52 19.48
C ILE A 906 -40.18 -40.30 18.67
N PRO A 907 -40.77 -40.01 17.49
CA PRO A 907 -40.43 -38.85 16.68
C PRO A 907 -41.02 -37.56 17.28
N TYR A 908 -40.32 -36.44 17.10
CA TYR A 908 -40.78 -35.12 17.52
C TYR A 908 -40.63 -34.10 16.38
N PRO A 909 -41.69 -33.32 16.05
CA PRO A 909 -43.03 -33.29 16.67
C PRO A 909 -43.79 -34.62 16.53
N LEU A 910 -44.65 -34.95 17.50
CA LEU A 910 -45.38 -36.23 17.51
C LEU A 910 -46.45 -36.26 16.39
N PRO A 911 -46.37 -37.17 15.40
CA PRO A 911 -47.35 -37.27 14.32
C PRO A 911 -48.74 -37.68 14.82
N ILE A 912 -49.79 -37.22 14.13
CA ILE A 912 -51.19 -37.52 14.46
C ILE A 912 -51.50 -39.03 14.40
N ASP A 913 -50.80 -39.79 13.55
CA ASP A 913 -51.02 -41.23 13.30
C ASP A 913 -49.75 -42.08 13.56
N TYR A 914 -49.08 -41.90 14.71
CA TYR A 914 -47.82 -42.61 15.03
C TYR A 914 -47.97 -44.14 15.23
N ASN A 915 -47.06 -44.94 14.64
CA ASN A 915 -46.88 -46.38 14.84
C ASN A 915 -45.38 -46.73 15.00
N GLU A 916 -45.04 -47.72 15.83
CA GLU A 916 -43.72 -47.91 16.48
C GLU A 916 -42.54 -48.37 15.56
N GLU A 917 -42.70 -48.49 14.23
CA GLU A 917 -41.75 -49.21 13.35
C GLU A 917 -41.04 -48.37 12.25
N THR A 918 -41.05 -47.04 12.27
CA THR A 918 -40.50 -46.24 11.13
C THR A 918 -39.45 -45.21 11.52
N VAL A 919 -38.49 -44.98 10.60
CA VAL A 919 -37.55 -43.85 10.68
C VAL A 919 -38.39 -42.57 10.74
N PRO A 920 -38.12 -41.68 11.72
CA PRO A 920 -38.80 -40.40 11.83
C PRO A 920 -38.79 -39.67 10.49
N MET A 921 -39.94 -39.13 10.10
CA MET A 921 -40.04 -38.11 9.06
C MET A 921 -40.32 -36.77 9.75
N PRO A 922 -39.83 -35.65 9.20
CA PRO A 922 -40.13 -34.33 9.72
C PRO A 922 -41.65 -34.08 9.69
N ALA A 923 -42.20 -33.52 10.77
CA ALA A 923 -43.59 -33.04 10.80
C ALA A 923 -43.66 -31.57 10.33
N GLU A 924 -44.86 -31.06 10.04
CA GLU A 924 -45.05 -29.66 9.61
C GLU A 924 -44.65 -28.66 10.70
N GLY A 925 -43.75 -27.73 10.38
CA GLY A 925 -43.30 -26.63 11.26
C GLY A 925 -41.81 -26.30 11.10
N ASP A 926 -41.44 -25.03 11.28
CA ASP A 926 -40.04 -24.60 11.35
C ASP A 926 -39.57 -24.60 12.81
N ASN A 927 -38.53 -25.38 13.10
CA ASN A 927 -37.93 -25.54 14.43
C ASN A 927 -36.64 -24.71 14.58
N TRP A 928 -36.32 -23.89 13.58
CA TRP A 928 -35.21 -22.96 13.61
C TRP A 928 -35.64 -21.65 14.26
N VAL A 929 -34.82 -21.17 15.19
CA VAL A 929 -35.00 -19.87 15.87
C VAL A 929 -33.73 -19.06 15.69
N ASP A 930 -33.85 -17.74 15.64
CA ASP A 930 -32.68 -16.87 15.53
C ASP A 930 -31.80 -17.01 16.79
N ASP A 931 -30.48 -16.92 16.58
CA ASP A 931 -29.48 -16.95 17.63
C ASP A 931 -29.03 -15.51 17.92
N ASP A 932 -29.62 -14.92 18.94
CA ASP A 932 -29.40 -13.52 19.33
C ASP A 932 -28.04 -13.26 20.00
N ASP A 933 -27.25 -14.30 20.27
CA ASP A 933 -25.88 -14.24 20.84
C ASP A 933 -24.91 -15.09 20.01
N PRO A 934 -24.73 -14.79 18.72
CA PRO A 934 -23.91 -15.60 17.84
C PRO A 934 -22.44 -15.51 18.24
N ARG A 935 -21.71 -16.62 18.11
CA ARG A 935 -20.24 -16.56 18.25
C ARG A 935 -19.68 -15.66 17.17
N ILE A 936 -18.98 -14.60 17.57
CA ILE A 936 -18.31 -13.69 16.63
C ILE A 936 -17.05 -14.39 16.08
N PRO A 937 -16.95 -14.64 14.77
CA PRO A 937 -15.77 -15.20 14.14
C PRO A 937 -14.55 -14.28 14.25
N VAL A 938 -13.34 -14.86 14.24
CA VAL A 938 -12.07 -14.12 14.43
C VAL A 938 -11.91 -12.98 13.42
N GLN A 939 -12.24 -13.21 12.16
CA GLN A 939 -12.16 -12.21 11.09
C GLN A 939 -13.07 -10.99 11.35
N ILE A 940 -14.22 -11.19 11.99
CA ILE A 940 -15.13 -10.10 12.38
C ILE A 940 -14.61 -9.41 13.65
N GLN A 941 -14.05 -10.16 14.61
CA GLN A 941 -13.41 -9.58 15.80
C GLN A 941 -12.28 -8.62 15.44
N VAL A 942 -11.48 -8.95 14.42
CA VAL A 942 -10.40 -8.08 13.92
C VAL A 942 -10.97 -6.78 13.37
N ILE A 943 -12.03 -6.84 12.57
CA ILE A 943 -12.70 -5.66 12.03
C ILE A 943 -13.28 -4.80 13.16
N ILE A 944 -13.98 -5.41 14.13
CA ILE A 944 -14.50 -4.70 15.31
C ILE A 944 -13.37 -4.02 16.06
N ASN A 945 -12.26 -4.72 16.30
CA ASN A 945 -11.11 -4.16 17.00
C ASN A 945 -10.48 -2.98 16.24
N MET A 946 -10.37 -3.06 14.91
CA MET A 946 -9.89 -1.96 14.06
C MET A 946 -10.83 -0.74 14.10
N ILE A 947 -12.13 -0.96 14.22
CA ILE A 947 -13.14 0.10 14.34
C ILE A 947 -13.09 0.74 15.72
N GLU A 948 -13.06 -0.06 16.79
CA GLU A 948 -13.15 0.42 18.18
C GLU A 948 -11.86 1.06 18.69
N ASN A 949 -10.70 0.53 18.28
CA ASN A 949 -9.39 0.92 18.82
C ASN A 949 -8.47 1.58 17.79
N GLY A 950 -8.88 1.66 16.53
CA GLY A 950 -8.09 2.22 15.45
C GLY A 950 -8.14 3.74 15.34
N GLU A 951 -7.03 4.36 14.93
CA GLU A 951 -7.04 5.77 14.51
C GLU A 951 -7.54 5.86 13.05
N ILE A 952 -8.75 6.38 12.87
CA ILE A 952 -9.37 6.59 11.55
C ILE A 952 -9.38 8.10 11.28
N PRO A 953 -8.45 8.62 10.45
CA PRO A 953 -8.28 10.07 10.26
C PRO A 953 -9.34 10.71 9.36
N CYS A 954 -10.18 9.91 8.71
CA CYS A 954 -11.25 10.35 7.83
C CYS A 954 -12.63 10.28 8.50
N GLU A 955 -13.59 11.10 8.06
CA GLU A 955 -14.97 11.09 8.56
C GLU A 955 -15.77 9.96 7.90
N ILE A 956 -16.08 8.89 8.66
CA ILE A 956 -16.81 7.70 8.19
C ILE A 956 -17.82 7.29 9.27
N GLU A 957 -19.04 6.96 8.86
CA GLU A 957 -20.09 6.50 9.77
C GLU A 957 -20.02 4.97 9.93
N LEU A 958 -19.12 4.52 10.81
CA LEU A 958 -19.05 3.12 11.19
C LEU A 958 -20.28 2.80 12.07
N GLY A 959 -21.14 1.89 11.59
CA GLY A 959 -22.38 1.49 12.26
C GLY A 959 -22.18 0.75 13.60
N GLU A 960 -23.22 0.07 14.07
CA GLU A 960 -23.16 -0.74 15.30
C GLU A 960 -22.27 -1.99 15.14
N LEU A 961 -21.93 -2.62 16.28
CA LEU A 961 -21.08 -3.80 16.35
C LEU A 961 -21.58 -4.94 15.44
N ILE A 962 -20.66 -5.51 14.67
CA ILE A 962 -20.98 -6.52 13.64
C ILE A 962 -21.21 -7.88 14.31
N ALA A 963 -22.48 -8.26 14.51
CA ALA A 963 -22.88 -9.60 14.94
C ALA A 963 -23.43 -10.40 13.73
N PRO A 964 -22.89 -11.60 13.42
CA PRO A 964 -23.35 -12.36 12.26
C PRO A 964 -24.73 -12.97 12.48
N ALA A 965 -25.58 -12.96 11.46
CA ALA A 965 -26.84 -13.70 11.50
C ALA A 965 -26.57 -15.19 11.75
N SER A 966 -27.25 -15.77 12.74
CA SER A 966 -27.10 -17.17 13.15
C SER A 966 -28.45 -17.72 13.59
N GLN A 967 -28.58 -19.06 13.58
CA GLN A 967 -29.81 -19.73 13.99
C GLN A 967 -29.49 -20.95 14.85
N ALA A 968 -30.35 -21.20 15.84
CA ALA A 968 -30.35 -22.39 16.67
C ALA A 968 -31.52 -23.32 16.28
N PHE A 969 -31.38 -24.60 16.57
CA PHE A 969 -32.46 -25.58 16.37
C PHE A 969 -33.08 -25.93 17.73
N THR A 970 -34.39 -25.78 17.88
CA THR A 970 -35.10 -26.09 19.13
C THR A 970 -36.26 -27.06 18.90
N VAL A 971 -36.41 -28.03 19.81
CA VAL A 971 -37.55 -28.96 19.82
C VAL A 971 -38.05 -29.14 21.25
N THR A 972 -39.35 -28.94 21.43
CA THR A 972 -40.03 -29.19 22.70
C THR A 972 -40.67 -30.58 22.71
N LEU A 973 -40.38 -31.37 23.74
CA LEU A 973 -40.82 -32.75 23.92
C LEU A 973 -42.06 -32.83 24.81
N THR A 974 -42.79 -33.94 24.66
CA THR A 974 -43.94 -34.29 25.53
C THR A 974 -43.48 -35.01 26.80
N ASN A 975 -44.42 -35.32 27.70
CA ASN A 975 -44.12 -35.97 28.98
C ASN A 975 -43.20 -37.21 28.83
N LEU A 976 -42.04 -37.18 29.49
CA LEU A 976 -41.13 -38.31 29.62
C LEU A 976 -41.26 -38.96 31.01
N LYS A 977 -40.57 -40.09 31.24
CA LYS A 977 -40.54 -40.74 32.56
C LYS A 977 -39.46 -40.10 33.44
N PRO A 978 -39.70 -39.88 34.75
CA PRO A 978 -38.71 -39.32 35.66
C PRO A 978 -37.47 -40.22 35.81
N ARG A 979 -36.30 -39.60 36.03
CA ARG A 979 -35.00 -40.27 36.30
C ARG A 979 -34.59 -41.29 35.25
N LYS A 980 -35.05 -41.12 34.01
CA LYS A 980 -34.79 -42.05 32.93
C LYS A 980 -33.76 -41.49 31.96
N LEU A 981 -32.85 -42.37 31.53
CA LEU A 981 -31.90 -42.10 30.47
C LEU A 981 -32.59 -42.30 29.12
N TYR A 982 -32.47 -41.33 28.22
CA TYR A 982 -32.96 -41.36 26.86
C TYR A 982 -31.82 -41.05 25.88
N THR A 983 -31.99 -41.46 24.62
CA THR A 983 -31.09 -41.07 23.54
C THR A 983 -31.83 -40.15 22.57
N ALA A 984 -31.30 -38.96 22.34
CA ALA A 984 -31.69 -38.10 21.24
C ALA A 984 -31.01 -38.57 19.96
N LEU A 985 -31.80 -38.87 18.93
CA LEU A 985 -31.37 -39.29 17.61
C LEU A 985 -31.69 -38.16 16.62
N LEU A 986 -30.67 -37.53 16.05
CA LEU A 986 -30.82 -36.46 15.08
C LEU A 986 -30.69 -36.98 13.67
N TYR A 987 -31.64 -36.57 12.83
CA TYR A 987 -31.73 -36.98 11.45
C TYR A 987 -31.86 -35.77 10.53
N ASN A 988 -31.20 -35.83 9.38
CA ASN A 988 -31.41 -34.90 8.29
C ASN A 988 -32.25 -35.58 7.21
N ALA A 989 -33.49 -35.12 7.02
CA ALA A 989 -34.30 -35.51 5.88
C ALA A 989 -33.92 -34.63 4.69
N PHE A 990 -33.62 -35.24 3.54
CA PHE A 990 -33.31 -34.49 2.32
C PHE A 990 -33.75 -35.21 1.05
N GLU A 991 -34.14 -34.43 0.06
CA GLU A 991 -34.51 -34.91 -1.27
C GLU A 991 -33.28 -35.32 -2.10
N VAL A 992 -33.13 -36.63 -2.34
CA VAL A 992 -32.00 -37.18 -3.12
C VAL A 992 -32.33 -37.21 -4.62
N THR A 993 -33.59 -37.48 -4.96
CA THR A 993 -34.15 -37.42 -6.31
C THR A 993 -35.57 -36.89 -6.23
N ASN A 994 -36.11 -36.28 -7.29
CA ASN A 994 -37.44 -35.67 -7.28
C ASN A 994 -38.51 -36.51 -6.55
N ASN A 995 -39.11 -35.95 -5.51
CA ASN A 995 -40.12 -36.56 -4.62
C ASN A 995 -39.65 -37.80 -3.84
N ASN A 996 -38.34 -37.93 -3.58
CA ASN A 996 -37.75 -39.02 -2.80
C ASN A 996 -36.90 -38.46 -1.65
N ILE A 997 -37.55 -38.27 -0.51
CA ILE A 997 -36.92 -37.79 0.71
C ILE A 997 -36.34 -38.99 1.46
N VAL A 998 -35.04 -38.93 1.76
CA VAL A 998 -34.34 -39.91 2.59
C VAL A 998 -33.96 -39.22 3.89
N SER A 999 -34.09 -39.92 5.02
CA SER A 999 -33.71 -39.41 6.34
C SER A 999 -32.49 -40.16 6.86
N GLU A 1000 -31.43 -39.41 7.17
CA GLU A 1000 -30.12 -39.96 7.53
C GLU A 1000 -29.68 -39.49 8.92
N PRO A 1001 -29.17 -40.40 9.78
CA PRO A 1001 -28.67 -40.02 11.10
C PRO A 1001 -27.39 -39.21 10.96
N ILE A 1002 -27.34 -38.06 11.64
CA ILE A 1002 -26.20 -37.14 11.59
C ILE A 1002 -25.53 -36.94 12.95
N HIS A 1003 -26.27 -37.20 14.04
CA HIS A 1003 -25.78 -37.11 15.40
C HIS A 1003 -26.68 -37.87 16.38
N GLU A 1004 -26.11 -38.28 17.50
CA GLU A 1004 -26.86 -38.86 18.60
C GLU A 1004 -26.18 -38.52 19.93
N PHE A 1005 -26.97 -38.35 20.98
CA PHE A 1005 -26.44 -38.14 22.33
C PHE A 1005 -27.43 -38.61 23.39
N VAL A 1006 -26.91 -39.00 24.55
CA VAL A 1006 -27.71 -39.43 25.69
C VAL A 1006 -28.01 -38.26 26.61
N PHE A 1007 -29.21 -38.23 27.19
CA PHE A 1007 -29.56 -37.27 28.23
C PHE A 1007 -30.42 -37.93 29.30
N GLN A 1008 -30.38 -37.36 30.51
CA GLN A 1008 -31.16 -37.85 31.65
C GLN A 1008 -32.29 -36.87 31.97
N THR A 1009 -33.47 -37.42 32.20
CA THR A 1009 -34.61 -36.69 32.74
C THR A 1009 -34.50 -36.52 34.26
N SER A 1010 -34.93 -35.36 34.74
CA SER A 1010 -34.95 -34.97 36.14
C SER A 1010 -35.84 -35.90 36.97
N ARG A 1011 -35.57 -35.92 38.28
CA ARG A 1011 -36.51 -36.39 39.30
C ARG A 1011 -37.82 -35.60 39.32
N TYR A 1012 -37.78 -34.35 38.87
CA TYR A 1012 -38.85 -33.36 39.04
C TYR A 1012 -39.57 -33.05 37.72
N LEU A 1013 -40.86 -32.76 37.82
CA LEU A 1013 -41.72 -32.47 36.67
C LEU A 1013 -41.33 -31.16 35.98
N ASN A 1014 -40.99 -30.16 36.79
CA ASN A 1014 -40.62 -28.79 36.42
C ASN A 1014 -39.77 -28.16 37.55
N PHE A 1015 -39.32 -26.92 37.37
CA PHE A 1015 -38.49 -26.23 38.35
C PHE A 1015 -39.22 -25.95 39.67
N GLU A 1016 -40.49 -25.52 39.62
CA GLU A 1016 -41.32 -25.39 40.82
C GLU A 1016 -41.34 -26.66 41.67
N SER A 1017 -41.49 -27.83 41.05
CA SER A 1017 -41.47 -29.13 41.75
C SER A 1017 -40.10 -29.46 42.35
N GLN A 1018 -39.00 -29.08 41.67
CA GLN A 1018 -37.64 -29.24 42.21
C GLN A 1018 -37.48 -28.42 43.48
N VAL A 1019 -37.81 -27.13 43.42
CA VAL A 1019 -37.67 -26.21 44.55
C VAL A 1019 -38.58 -26.64 45.70
N ASN A 1020 -39.87 -26.88 45.45
CA ASN A 1020 -40.86 -27.24 46.47
C ASN A 1020 -40.70 -28.65 47.06
N SER A 1021 -39.73 -29.45 46.59
CA SER A 1021 -39.47 -30.78 47.16
C SER A 1021 -39.03 -30.77 48.63
N TYR A 1022 -38.70 -29.60 49.20
CA TYR A 1022 -38.47 -29.44 50.64
C TYR A 1022 -39.71 -29.69 51.51
N LEU A 1023 -40.91 -29.67 50.92
CA LEU A 1023 -42.16 -29.98 51.61
C LEU A 1023 -42.36 -31.51 51.60
N LEU A 1024 -42.06 -32.14 52.73
CA LEU A 1024 -42.20 -33.58 52.93
C LEU A 1024 -43.65 -33.90 53.29
N ASN A 1025 -44.29 -34.74 52.47
CA ASN A 1025 -45.63 -35.27 52.71
C ASN A 1025 -45.56 -36.79 52.85
N ASP A 1026 -45.76 -37.29 54.07
CA ASP A 1026 -45.66 -38.72 54.40
C ASP A 1026 -46.88 -39.54 53.90
N GLY A 1027 -47.84 -38.92 53.19
CA GLY A 1027 -48.99 -39.58 52.56
C GLY A 1027 -50.07 -40.12 53.53
N GLU A 1028 -49.74 -40.27 54.82
CA GLU A 1028 -50.64 -40.77 55.87
C GLU A 1028 -51.11 -39.68 56.86
N SER A 1029 -50.53 -38.47 56.81
CA SER A 1029 -50.85 -37.35 57.71
C SER A 1029 -51.19 -36.06 56.94
N LEU A 1030 -52.00 -35.17 57.54
CA LEU A 1030 -52.28 -33.83 57.01
C LEU A 1030 -51.18 -32.81 57.34
N GLU A 1031 -50.13 -33.21 58.06
CA GLU A 1031 -49.02 -32.32 58.45
C GLU A 1031 -47.89 -32.39 57.41
N VAL A 1032 -47.65 -31.26 56.74
CA VAL A 1032 -46.50 -31.08 55.83
C VAL A 1032 -45.30 -30.66 56.67
N LYS A 1033 -44.20 -31.43 56.62
CA LYS A 1033 -42.94 -31.10 57.31
C LYS A 1033 -41.98 -30.42 56.33
N GLN A 1034 -41.18 -29.47 56.80
CA GLN A 1034 -40.10 -28.88 56.01
C GLN A 1034 -38.82 -29.70 56.17
N ALA A 1035 -38.09 -29.96 55.09
CA ALA A 1035 -36.76 -30.58 55.08
C ALA A 1035 -35.69 -29.59 55.59
N VAL A 1036 -35.80 -29.24 56.87
CA VAL A 1036 -34.83 -28.39 57.58
C VAL A 1036 -34.08 -29.24 58.60
N TYR A 1037 -32.76 -29.31 58.47
CA TYR A 1037 -31.89 -30.15 59.31
C TYR A 1037 -30.81 -29.33 60.01
N ASP A 1038 -30.15 -29.90 61.02
CA ASP A 1038 -29.06 -29.28 61.76
C ASP A 1038 -27.73 -29.99 61.47
N ILE A 1039 -26.71 -29.20 61.15
CA ILE A 1039 -25.30 -29.63 61.03
C ILE A 1039 -24.53 -28.92 62.14
N GLU A 1040 -24.13 -29.69 63.14
CA GLU A 1040 -23.40 -29.18 64.31
C GLU A 1040 -21.88 -29.26 64.07
N ILE A 1041 -21.20 -28.11 64.14
CA ILE A 1041 -19.74 -28.03 63.98
C ILE A 1041 -19.05 -27.31 65.15
N ALA A 1042 -17.84 -27.76 65.47
CA ALA A 1042 -16.95 -27.09 66.43
C ALA A 1042 -16.07 -26.09 65.70
N ILE A 1043 -16.41 -24.80 65.79
CA ILE A 1043 -15.70 -23.74 65.07
C ILE A 1043 -15.51 -22.51 65.96
N ASP A 1044 -14.40 -21.80 65.79
CA ASP A 1044 -14.11 -20.54 66.48
C ASP A 1044 -14.47 -19.32 65.63
N ASN A 1045 -14.49 -18.14 66.25
CA ASN A 1045 -14.87 -16.91 65.55
C ASN A 1045 -13.89 -16.51 64.43
N ILE A 1046 -12.61 -16.89 64.53
CA ILE A 1046 -11.60 -16.55 63.51
C ILE A 1046 -11.89 -17.31 62.22
N ALA A 1047 -12.24 -18.59 62.33
CA ALA A 1047 -12.64 -19.40 61.18
C ALA A 1047 -13.97 -18.91 60.57
N ILE A 1048 -14.92 -18.44 61.38
CA ILE A 1048 -16.18 -17.87 60.87
C ILE A 1048 -15.92 -16.57 60.09
N GLU A 1049 -15.10 -15.66 60.62
CA GLU A 1049 -14.70 -14.44 59.91
C GLU A 1049 -13.97 -14.76 58.60
N LYS A 1050 -13.06 -15.75 58.63
CA LYS A 1050 -12.35 -16.22 57.43
C LYS A 1050 -13.31 -16.75 56.36
N ALA A 1051 -14.34 -17.52 56.74
CA ALA A 1051 -15.34 -18.01 55.80
C ALA A 1051 -16.13 -16.86 55.14
N TYR A 1052 -16.50 -15.84 55.92
CA TYR A 1052 -17.17 -14.65 55.40
C TYR A 1052 -16.27 -13.86 54.43
N ASP A 1053 -15.00 -13.67 54.76
CA ASP A 1053 -14.03 -12.95 53.92
C ASP A 1053 -13.77 -13.66 52.58
N ILE A 1054 -13.69 -15.00 52.56
CA ILE A 1054 -13.57 -15.79 51.32
C ILE A 1054 -14.78 -15.58 50.40
N ILE A 1055 -15.98 -15.45 50.98
CA ILE A 1055 -17.23 -15.26 50.23
C ILE A 1055 -17.34 -13.84 49.66
N VAL A 1056 -17.01 -12.82 50.45
CA VAL A 1056 -17.28 -11.40 50.12
C VAL A 1056 -16.10 -10.73 49.41
N ASN A 1057 -14.86 -11.18 49.65
CA ASN A 1057 -13.66 -10.57 49.09
C ASN A 1057 -12.63 -11.63 48.67
N PRO A 1058 -12.94 -12.48 47.66
CA PRO A 1058 -12.09 -13.60 47.26
C PRO A 1058 -10.69 -13.15 46.80
N GLU A 1059 -10.57 -11.99 46.15
CA GLU A 1059 -9.30 -11.45 45.67
C GLU A 1059 -8.34 -11.09 46.81
N SER A 1060 -8.87 -10.64 47.96
CA SER A 1060 -8.06 -10.36 49.15
C SER A 1060 -7.44 -11.58 49.80
N GLN A 1061 -7.83 -12.79 49.36
CA GLN A 1061 -7.37 -14.07 49.90
C GLN A 1061 -6.32 -14.75 49.01
N ALA A 1062 -5.78 -14.03 48.01
CA ALA A 1062 -4.75 -14.55 47.11
C ALA A 1062 -3.52 -15.05 47.89
N GLY A 1063 -3.14 -16.32 47.69
CA GLY A 1063 -1.99 -16.93 48.36
C GLY A 1063 -2.28 -17.62 49.70
N ASP A 1064 -3.55 -17.73 50.11
CA ASP A 1064 -3.95 -18.56 51.26
C ASP A 1064 -3.57 -20.04 51.01
N PRO A 1065 -3.01 -20.79 51.98
CA PRO A 1065 -2.72 -22.21 51.82
C PRO A 1065 -3.93 -23.06 51.36
N LEU A 1066 -5.16 -22.65 51.69
CA LEU A 1066 -6.40 -23.31 51.27
C LEU A 1066 -6.65 -23.19 49.75
N GLU A 1067 -6.10 -22.19 49.07
CA GLU A 1067 -6.22 -22.02 47.62
C GLU A 1067 -5.55 -23.16 46.85
N ASN A 1068 -4.42 -23.66 47.37
CA ASN A 1068 -3.71 -24.80 46.77
C ASN A 1068 -4.39 -26.15 47.06
N LEU A 1069 -5.23 -26.22 48.09
CA LEU A 1069 -5.92 -27.45 48.50
C LEU A 1069 -7.33 -27.55 47.90
N TYR A 1070 -8.01 -26.42 47.73
CA TYR A 1070 -9.38 -26.35 47.23
C TYR A 1070 -9.47 -25.27 46.15
N GLN A 1071 -9.64 -25.69 44.90
CA GLN A 1071 -9.65 -24.76 43.76
C GLN A 1071 -10.88 -23.85 43.78
N HIS A 1072 -12.05 -24.38 44.12
CA HIS A 1072 -13.32 -23.64 44.12
C HIS A 1072 -13.61 -22.96 45.48
N LEU A 1073 -14.12 -21.72 45.46
CA LEU A 1073 -14.39 -20.94 46.68
C LEU A 1073 -15.35 -21.66 47.65
N PHE A 1074 -16.37 -22.32 47.11
CA PHE A 1074 -17.34 -23.09 47.91
C PHE A 1074 -16.66 -24.20 48.73
N ASP A 1075 -15.77 -24.98 48.10
CA ASP A 1075 -15.07 -26.09 48.75
C ASP A 1075 -14.06 -25.57 49.79
N ARG A 1076 -13.43 -24.41 49.52
CA ARG A 1076 -12.58 -23.70 50.51
C ARG A 1076 -13.35 -23.40 51.79
N VAL A 1077 -14.61 -22.96 51.68
CA VAL A 1077 -15.46 -22.63 52.84
C VAL A 1077 -15.96 -23.90 53.54
N ILE A 1078 -16.58 -24.83 52.80
CA ILE A 1078 -17.24 -26.01 53.38
C ILE A 1078 -16.23 -27.01 53.94
N GLU A 1079 -15.25 -27.43 53.15
CA GLU A 1079 -14.29 -28.47 53.56
C GLU A 1079 -13.06 -27.85 54.23
N GLY A 1080 -12.56 -26.72 53.71
CA GLY A 1080 -11.34 -26.09 54.19
C GLY A 1080 -11.51 -25.34 55.53
N VAL A 1081 -12.52 -24.49 55.64
CA VAL A 1081 -12.73 -23.64 56.84
C VAL A 1081 -13.69 -24.29 57.83
N PHE A 1082 -14.86 -24.74 57.38
CA PHE A 1082 -15.85 -25.36 58.27
C PHE A 1082 -15.52 -26.81 58.62
N GLY A 1083 -14.60 -27.45 57.89
CA GLY A 1083 -14.18 -28.83 58.16
C GLY A 1083 -15.31 -29.84 58.01
N ILE A 1084 -16.35 -29.51 57.23
CA ILE A 1084 -17.50 -30.37 57.01
C ILE A 1084 -17.06 -31.49 56.08
N THR A 1085 -17.08 -32.72 56.58
CA THR A 1085 -16.86 -33.90 55.73
C THR A 1085 -18.01 -34.07 54.75
N PRO A 1086 -17.78 -34.63 53.55
CA PRO A 1086 -18.82 -34.87 52.56
C PRO A 1086 -20.06 -35.54 53.18
N LEU A 1087 -21.20 -34.85 53.07
CA LEU A 1087 -22.49 -35.29 53.59
C LEU A 1087 -23.14 -36.29 52.63
N ASP A 1088 -24.04 -37.14 53.16
CA ASP A 1088 -24.85 -38.03 52.31
C ASP A 1088 -25.63 -37.20 51.27
N PRO A 1089 -25.75 -37.67 50.01
CA PRO A 1089 -26.47 -36.93 48.97
C PRO A 1089 -27.92 -36.67 49.40
N PRO A 1090 -28.43 -35.43 49.23
CA PRO A 1090 -29.79 -35.11 49.61
C PRO A 1090 -30.79 -35.92 48.76
N GLU A 1091 -31.98 -36.19 49.31
CA GLU A 1091 -33.08 -36.82 48.57
C GLU A 1091 -34.05 -35.81 47.95
N THR A 1092 -34.15 -34.62 48.55
CA THR A 1092 -35.00 -33.49 48.15
C THR A 1092 -34.25 -32.17 48.32
N THR A 1093 -34.85 -31.04 47.94
CA THR A 1093 -34.34 -29.72 48.36
C THR A 1093 -34.38 -29.64 49.89
N GLU A 1094 -33.24 -29.39 50.53
CA GLU A 1094 -33.15 -29.30 51.98
C GLU A 1094 -32.39 -28.06 52.42
N PHE A 1095 -32.75 -27.55 53.60
CA PHE A 1095 -32.13 -26.39 54.24
C PHE A 1095 -31.40 -26.86 55.49
N ASN A 1096 -30.07 -26.86 55.46
CA ASN A 1096 -29.26 -27.32 56.58
C ASN A 1096 -28.71 -26.14 57.37
N LYS A 1097 -29.04 -26.07 58.65
CA LYS A 1097 -28.54 -25.04 59.57
C LYS A 1097 -27.16 -25.44 60.08
N ILE A 1098 -26.14 -24.63 59.81
CA ILE A 1098 -24.80 -24.86 60.34
C ILE A 1098 -24.70 -24.17 61.71
N THR A 1099 -24.72 -24.97 62.78
CA THR A 1099 -24.77 -24.50 64.17
C THR A 1099 -23.43 -24.70 64.86
N ASN A 1100 -22.94 -23.65 65.53
CA ASN A 1100 -21.72 -23.74 66.34
C ASN A 1100 -22.00 -24.42 67.67
N ILE A 1101 -21.43 -25.59 67.93
CA ILE A 1101 -21.64 -26.31 69.20
C ILE A 1101 -21.11 -25.53 70.42
N ASN A 1102 -20.15 -24.62 70.22
CA ASN A 1102 -19.52 -23.86 71.30
C ASN A 1102 -20.42 -22.72 71.80
N THR A 1103 -21.29 -22.17 70.94
CA THR A 1103 -22.09 -20.96 71.22
C THR A 1103 -23.60 -21.16 71.07
N GLY A 1104 -24.03 -22.19 70.33
CA GLY A 1104 -25.42 -22.40 69.92
C GLY A 1104 -25.89 -21.47 68.81
N ASN A 1105 -25.02 -20.64 68.23
CA ASN A 1105 -25.36 -19.72 67.15
C ASN A 1105 -25.44 -20.45 65.80
N ILE A 1106 -26.40 -20.04 64.97
CA ILE A 1106 -26.50 -20.49 63.57
C ILE A 1106 -25.59 -19.58 62.74
N ILE A 1107 -24.55 -20.14 62.13
CA ILE A 1107 -23.54 -19.37 61.41
C ILE A 1107 -23.95 -19.18 59.94
N ALA A 1108 -24.47 -20.23 59.31
CA ALA A 1108 -24.82 -20.25 57.90
C ALA A 1108 -25.95 -21.24 57.62
N ILE A 1109 -26.63 -21.07 56.47
CA ILE A 1109 -27.56 -22.06 55.92
C ILE A 1109 -26.94 -22.69 54.67
N LEU A 1110 -26.84 -24.01 54.65
CA LEU A 1110 -26.44 -24.80 53.49
C LEU A 1110 -27.68 -25.39 52.81
N ILE A 1111 -28.04 -24.84 51.66
CA ILE A 1111 -29.11 -25.34 50.79
C ILE A 1111 -28.52 -26.41 49.89
N ARG A 1112 -29.16 -27.58 49.80
CA ARG A 1112 -28.70 -28.71 48.99
C ARG A 1112 -29.85 -29.28 48.18
N ASN A 1113 -29.59 -29.69 46.95
CA ASN A 1113 -30.53 -30.42 46.10
C ASN A 1113 -29.85 -31.64 45.46
N PRO A 1114 -30.58 -32.71 45.13
CA PRO A 1114 -29.99 -33.89 44.48
C PRO A 1114 -29.56 -33.64 43.03
N GLU A 1115 -30.01 -32.53 42.43
CA GLU A 1115 -29.72 -32.12 41.06
C GLU A 1115 -29.39 -30.61 41.02
N PRO A 1116 -28.63 -30.12 40.03
CA PRO A 1116 -28.37 -28.69 39.88
C PRO A 1116 -29.66 -27.86 39.75
N PHE A 1117 -29.69 -26.67 40.38
CA PHE A 1117 -30.80 -25.72 40.18
C PHE A 1117 -30.75 -25.08 38.79
N ASN A 1118 -29.56 -24.80 38.26
CA ASN A 1118 -29.31 -24.29 36.91
C ASN A 1118 -28.27 -25.14 36.17
N ASN A 1119 -28.15 -24.95 34.86
CA ASN A 1119 -27.13 -25.63 34.06
C ASN A 1119 -25.72 -25.18 34.51
N PRO A 1120 -24.86 -26.09 35.01
CA PRO A 1120 -23.50 -25.75 35.46
C PRO A 1120 -22.56 -25.17 34.39
N LYS A 1121 -22.95 -25.23 33.11
CA LYS A 1121 -22.21 -24.61 32.01
C LYS A 1121 -22.47 -23.11 31.88
N ILE A 1122 -23.54 -22.58 32.47
CA ILE A 1122 -23.81 -21.14 32.44
C ILE A 1122 -22.81 -20.45 33.39
N PRO A 1123 -22.03 -19.44 32.94
CA PRO A 1123 -21.09 -18.73 33.81
C PRO A 1123 -21.76 -18.17 35.06
N LEU A 1124 -21.07 -18.28 36.20
CA LEU A 1124 -21.61 -17.91 37.51
C LEU A 1124 -22.09 -16.46 37.57
N GLU A 1125 -21.41 -15.54 36.87
CA GLU A 1125 -21.76 -14.10 36.81
C GLU A 1125 -23.20 -13.86 36.33
N LEU A 1126 -23.70 -14.75 35.46
CA LEU A 1126 -25.01 -14.67 34.85
C LEU A 1126 -26.09 -15.34 35.71
N VAL A 1127 -25.71 -16.30 36.54
CA VAL A 1127 -26.61 -17.06 37.43
C VAL A 1127 -26.37 -16.78 38.93
N GLN A 1128 -25.57 -15.77 39.28
CA GLN A 1128 -25.21 -15.43 40.67
C GLN A 1128 -26.43 -15.14 41.55
N ASN A 1129 -27.54 -14.73 40.94
CA ASN A 1129 -28.80 -14.44 41.61
C ASN A 1129 -29.78 -15.63 41.59
N MET A 1130 -29.30 -16.84 41.31
CA MET A 1130 -30.17 -18.02 41.21
C MET A 1130 -30.85 -18.38 42.52
N ILE A 1131 -30.24 -18.06 43.66
CA ILE A 1131 -30.86 -18.17 44.98
C ILE A 1131 -30.57 -16.88 45.74
N GLN A 1132 -31.63 -16.19 46.18
CA GLN A 1132 -31.53 -14.95 46.95
C GLN A 1132 -32.38 -15.04 48.21
N VAL A 1133 -31.87 -14.50 49.32
CA VAL A 1133 -32.67 -14.32 50.54
C VAL A 1133 -33.57 -13.12 50.35
N THR A 1134 -34.84 -13.23 50.74
CA THR A 1134 -35.81 -12.14 50.63
C THR A 1134 -36.48 -11.76 51.94
N LEU A 1135 -36.75 -10.47 52.06
CA LEU A 1135 -37.60 -9.90 53.09
C LEU A 1135 -39.07 -10.32 52.87
N THR A 1136 -39.92 -10.16 53.89
CA THR A 1136 -41.35 -10.50 53.81
C THR A 1136 -42.13 -9.72 52.76
N ASN A 1137 -41.59 -8.59 52.27
CA ASN A 1137 -42.14 -7.79 51.18
C ASN A 1137 -41.66 -8.23 49.78
N GLY A 1138 -40.82 -9.28 49.69
CA GLY A 1138 -40.31 -9.84 48.43
C GLY A 1138 -39.00 -9.22 47.92
N ASN A 1139 -38.49 -8.15 48.54
CA ASN A 1139 -37.21 -7.54 48.18
C ASN A 1139 -36.03 -8.40 48.65
N VAL A 1140 -34.91 -8.33 47.92
CA VAL A 1140 -33.65 -9.00 48.31
C VAL A 1140 -33.13 -8.45 49.63
N ASP A 1141 -32.75 -9.34 50.54
CA ASP A 1141 -32.13 -8.99 51.81
C ASP A 1141 -30.60 -8.99 51.66
N ASN A 1142 -30.05 -7.80 51.43
CA ASN A 1142 -28.61 -7.57 51.24
C ASN A 1142 -27.76 -7.80 52.52
N SER A 1143 -28.37 -8.13 53.66
CA SER A 1143 -27.61 -8.56 54.85
C SER A 1143 -27.07 -10.00 54.72
N TYR A 1144 -27.52 -10.74 53.71
CA TYR A 1144 -27.07 -12.09 53.40
C TYR A 1144 -26.27 -12.13 52.10
N THR A 1145 -25.18 -12.90 52.12
CA THR A 1145 -24.37 -13.21 50.95
C THR A 1145 -24.49 -14.69 50.63
N VAL A 1146 -24.49 -15.01 49.34
CA VAL A 1146 -24.73 -16.35 48.82
C VAL A 1146 -23.52 -16.80 48.01
N LEU A 1147 -23.02 -18.01 48.27
CA LEU A 1147 -21.95 -18.64 47.50
C LEU A 1147 -22.43 -20.01 47.00
N HIS A 1148 -22.22 -20.27 45.71
CA HIS A 1148 -22.73 -21.46 45.03
C HIS A 1148 -21.62 -22.50 44.82
N SER A 1149 -21.97 -23.78 44.80
CA SER A 1149 -21.06 -24.86 44.40
C SER A 1149 -20.78 -24.83 42.90
N ASN A 1150 -19.69 -25.47 42.45
CA ASN A 1150 -19.28 -25.51 41.02
C ASN A 1150 -20.31 -26.21 40.10
N ASP A 1151 -21.20 -27.02 40.68
CA ASP A 1151 -22.26 -27.76 39.98
C ASP A 1151 -23.66 -27.18 40.23
N TYR A 1152 -23.77 -26.04 40.92
CA TYR A 1152 -25.04 -25.35 41.22
C TYR A 1152 -26.10 -26.20 41.95
N SER A 1153 -25.71 -27.31 42.57
CA SER A 1153 -26.60 -28.16 43.37
C SER A 1153 -26.66 -27.76 44.84
N GLN A 1154 -25.64 -27.03 45.31
CA GLN A 1154 -25.49 -26.59 46.69
C GLN A 1154 -25.18 -25.11 46.78
N THR A 1155 -25.59 -24.50 47.89
CA THR A 1155 -25.45 -23.07 48.10
C THR A 1155 -25.34 -22.77 49.58
N ILE A 1156 -24.35 -21.97 49.95
CA ILE A 1156 -24.16 -21.52 51.33
C ILE A 1156 -24.60 -20.07 51.45
N VAL A 1157 -25.38 -19.79 52.48
CA VAL A 1157 -25.93 -18.47 52.79
C VAL A 1157 -25.39 -18.04 54.15
N ILE A 1158 -24.68 -16.91 54.18
CA ILE A 1158 -24.09 -16.34 55.39
C ILE A 1158 -24.63 -14.93 55.62
N ASN A 1159 -24.78 -14.52 56.89
CA ASN A 1159 -25.19 -13.17 57.24
C ASN A 1159 -23.97 -12.29 57.54
N ASN A 1160 -24.04 -10.99 57.26
CA ASN A 1160 -22.98 -10.03 57.52
C ASN A 1160 -22.58 -9.88 59.01
N THR A 1161 -23.43 -10.31 59.94
CA THR A 1161 -23.13 -10.37 61.38
C THR A 1161 -22.52 -11.71 61.82
N ASN A 1162 -22.29 -12.64 60.90
CA ASN A 1162 -21.81 -14.00 61.16
C ASN A 1162 -22.72 -14.81 62.11
N ASN A 1163 -23.98 -14.39 62.26
CA ASN A 1163 -24.98 -15.05 63.07
C ASN A 1163 -26.38 -14.85 62.48
N ILE A 1164 -27.13 -15.93 62.30
CA ILE A 1164 -28.49 -15.91 61.77
C ILE A 1164 -29.47 -16.00 62.94
N THR A 1165 -30.05 -14.85 63.34
CA THR A 1165 -31.02 -14.77 64.44
C THR A 1165 -32.48 -14.84 63.99
N ALA A 1166 -32.73 -14.90 62.68
CA ALA A 1166 -34.07 -14.95 62.13
C ALA A 1166 -34.77 -16.27 62.48
N SER A 1167 -35.99 -16.21 63.04
CA SER A 1167 -36.83 -17.41 63.23
C SER A 1167 -37.36 -17.97 61.92
N ILE A 1168 -37.55 -17.10 60.93
CA ILE A 1168 -38.11 -17.42 59.63
C ILE A 1168 -37.31 -16.74 58.53
N MET A 1169 -37.03 -17.46 57.44
CA MET A 1169 -36.39 -16.92 56.23
C MET A 1169 -37.24 -17.19 54.97
N ASN A 1170 -37.11 -16.31 53.98
CA ASN A 1170 -37.70 -16.49 52.65
C ASN A 1170 -36.60 -16.47 51.58
N PHE A 1171 -36.83 -17.18 50.48
CA PHE A 1171 -35.87 -17.32 49.40
C PHE A 1171 -36.57 -17.17 48.05
N ASN A 1172 -35.88 -16.58 47.08
CA ASN A 1172 -36.25 -16.64 45.67
C ASN A 1172 -35.28 -17.58 44.95
N PHE A 1173 -35.84 -18.56 44.24
CA PHE A 1173 -35.11 -19.43 43.33
C PHE A 1173 -35.40 -19.01 41.90
N LYS A 1174 -34.38 -18.91 41.05
CA LYS A 1174 -34.51 -18.57 39.64
C LYS A 1174 -33.93 -19.68 38.77
N TYR A 1175 -34.69 -20.08 37.76
CA TYR A 1175 -34.23 -20.94 36.69
C TYR A 1175 -33.94 -20.11 35.45
N MET A 1176 -32.71 -20.26 34.96
CA MET A 1176 -32.14 -19.49 33.88
C MET A 1176 -31.91 -20.42 32.70
N LYS A 1177 -32.41 -20.03 31.52
CA LYS A 1177 -32.02 -20.63 30.24
C LYS A 1177 -30.96 -19.77 29.57
N TRP A 1178 -30.13 -20.40 28.74
CA TRP A 1178 -29.19 -19.65 27.90
C TRP A 1178 -29.95 -18.82 26.86
N ASN A 1179 -29.69 -17.51 26.82
CA ASN A 1179 -30.15 -16.59 25.76
C ASN A 1179 -29.24 -15.34 25.65
N ASP A 1180 -29.68 -14.40 24.80
CA ASP A 1180 -29.21 -13.09 24.30
C ASP A 1180 -28.31 -12.22 25.21
N MET A 1181 -28.28 -12.44 26.53
CA MET A 1181 -27.45 -11.66 27.48
C MET A 1181 -26.64 -12.56 28.45
N GLY A 1182 -26.43 -13.82 28.09
CA GLY A 1182 -25.85 -14.82 29.00
C GLY A 1182 -26.89 -15.49 29.92
N GLY A 1183 -28.17 -15.29 29.66
CA GLY A 1183 -29.26 -16.08 30.23
C GLY A 1183 -30.46 -15.25 30.66
N VAL A 1184 -31.66 -15.81 30.44
CA VAL A 1184 -32.93 -15.18 30.82
C VAL A 1184 -33.63 -16.04 31.84
N GLU A 1185 -34.24 -15.34 32.79
CA GLU A 1185 -35.11 -15.91 33.80
C GLU A 1185 -36.31 -16.54 33.09
N GLU A 1186 -36.34 -17.86 33.09
CA GLU A 1186 -37.47 -18.64 32.56
C GLU A 1186 -38.55 -18.78 33.64
N GLU A 1187 -38.13 -19.10 34.87
CA GLU A 1187 -39.04 -19.36 35.97
C GLU A 1187 -38.48 -18.85 37.30
N LYS A 1188 -39.35 -18.29 38.12
CA LYS A 1188 -39.02 -17.84 39.48
C LYS A 1188 -39.96 -18.48 40.48
N VAL A 1189 -39.40 -19.11 41.50
CA VAL A 1189 -40.14 -19.79 42.58
C VAL A 1189 -39.82 -19.10 43.90
N GLU A 1190 -40.86 -18.60 44.58
CA GLU A 1190 -40.73 -17.98 45.90
C GLU A 1190 -40.99 -19.00 47.01
N VAL A 1191 -39.98 -19.26 47.84
CA VAL A 1191 -40.07 -20.11 49.01
C VAL A 1191 -40.24 -19.24 50.25
N LYS A 1192 -41.38 -19.37 50.94
CA LYS A 1192 -41.73 -18.54 52.09
C LYS A 1192 -41.82 -19.35 53.37
N ASN A 1193 -41.53 -18.69 54.49
CA ASN A 1193 -41.70 -19.21 55.83
C ASN A 1193 -40.84 -20.45 56.17
N ILE A 1194 -39.56 -20.49 55.76
CA ILE A 1194 -38.64 -21.55 56.20
C ILE A 1194 -38.33 -21.35 57.69
N LEU A 1195 -38.64 -22.35 58.51
CA LEU A 1195 -38.45 -22.32 59.96
C LEU A 1195 -36.98 -22.57 60.30
N ILE A 1196 -36.27 -21.53 60.72
CA ILE A 1196 -34.84 -21.59 61.05
C ILE A 1196 -34.61 -21.71 62.55
N ASN A 1197 -35.35 -20.93 63.34
CA ASN A 1197 -35.27 -20.94 64.80
C ASN A 1197 -36.67 -21.00 65.39
N ALA A 1198 -36.85 -21.84 66.41
CA ALA A 1198 -38.15 -22.12 67.04
C ALA A 1198 -38.55 -21.04 68.05
#